data_AF-A0A8H4J5J3-F1
#
_entry.id   AF-A0A8H4J5J3-F1
#
_cell.length_a   1.000
_cell.length_b   1.000
_cell.length_c   1.000
_cell.angle_alpha   90.00
_cell.angle_beta   90.00
_cell.angle_gamma   90.00
#
_symmetry.space_group_name_H-M   'P 1'
#
loop_
_entity.id
_entity.type
_entity.pdbx_description
1 polymer ?
#
loop_
_entity_poly.entity_id
_entity_poly.type
_entity_poly.pdbx_seq_one_letter_code
_entity_poly.pdbx_strand_id
1 'polypeptide(L)'
;MPDFQFLTTSNPEEFKKGNYLKQIRSHAMLSVKNSEQQQQQRSKSGKASTKPSPSSSTQPGPSASPLLVDEAPVPTGRPVKFVDYDPAKIAERGARKRSQPSQDAEDDNDDHSVAIIPKKSAKARTSFFVKYADAVLGPRQVGRGADVLNTMPEFSNPKISVWDLKRRFDDLMLTDSMRKFYFPAMDGCRHAFLSTACIKATYSDMLNGFVEESPATLYIKEEVYTMIRESLEDPKRQSEDGMFQCIGQLLASEIVMGEEDVMMTHEHGLDRIAEHRGGLDKFGGHGVISNAISSIVLLSTILREGQAPTRFVEHMNSPAAERNTTHIAESPIFCPRNDFYSISSQVSDGTLQILRDMREMTDLFVNSESIVRQQTLRDEFPYPRDLSSRFWSFHNRTLDLPPNSDPSTFNNSEGGGGGPDHVYEACRHAAILYSYAIAARVPISTAGQYFEHAYPQMAVQVDPSQCTPSFFDAAETPSTSGGDGIAALTPVSSSTTTATTPSCVSSAHPAVAILAAIQRTPNVQDAWGDLVGVLLWVTLVATTAARAPPSSRAASAGGFGDYLSGGYAAALASASQPAASGTMPTPDASPYSPGSASCSPAGSTAAAPPPSSEAVQRDYERAKARKHLAMTAILCTIKLGFEQPGAILPAERTLLRVQGLLKR
;
A
#
# COMPACT_ATOMS: atom_id res chain seq x y z
N MET A 1 4.89 10.12 35.16
CA MET A 1 4.50 9.04 34.21
C MET A 1 4.19 7.81 35.04
N PRO A 2 3.15 7.02 34.73
CA PRO A 2 2.85 5.81 35.49
C PRO A 2 3.94 4.75 35.27
N ASP A 3 4.35 4.08 36.36
CA ASP A 3 5.31 2.97 36.32
C ASP A 3 4.66 1.75 35.66
N PHE A 4 5.31 1.21 34.63
CA PHE A 4 4.86 -0.03 33.98
C PHE A 4 5.38 -1.24 34.77
N GLN A 5 4.47 -2.12 35.18
CA GLN A 5 4.83 -3.38 35.83
C GLN A 5 4.55 -4.55 34.88
N PHE A 6 5.60 -5.24 34.44
CA PHE A 6 5.49 -6.45 33.62
C PHE A 6 5.22 -7.67 34.51
N LEU A 7 4.19 -8.43 34.15
CA LEU A 7 3.87 -9.72 34.78
C LEU A 7 4.43 -10.84 33.90
N THR A 8 5.54 -11.44 34.33
CA THR A 8 6.16 -12.59 33.64
C THR A 8 5.89 -13.88 34.42
N THR A 9 5.41 -14.91 33.74
CA THR A 9 5.36 -16.29 34.26
C THR A 9 6.02 -17.22 33.26
N SER A 10 6.69 -18.25 33.78
CA SER A 10 7.32 -19.32 32.98
C SER A 10 6.32 -20.39 32.55
N ASN A 11 5.05 -20.31 32.95
CA ASN A 11 4.02 -21.27 32.59
C ASN A 11 2.72 -20.57 32.14
N PRO A 12 2.30 -20.74 30.87
CA PRO A 12 1.14 -20.03 30.31
C PRO A 12 -0.20 -20.38 31.00
N GLU A 13 -0.30 -21.55 31.64
CA GLU A 13 -1.49 -21.93 32.41
C GLU A 13 -1.70 -21.05 33.66
N GLU A 14 -0.66 -20.35 34.15
CA GLU A 14 -0.80 -19.46 35.30
C GLU A 14 -1.61 -18.20 35.00
N PHE A 15 -1.64 -17.75 33.74
CA PHE A 15 -2.51 -16.66 33.33
C PHE A 15 -4.00 -17.01 33.44
N LYS A 16 -4.33 -18.32 33.43
CA LYS A 16 -5.71 -18.80 33.63
C LYS A 16 -6.08 -18.94 35.11
N LYS A 17 -5.10 -18.94 36.03
CA LYS A 17 -5.37 -19.02 37.48
C LYS A 17 -6.08 -17.75 37.94
N GLY A 18 -7.14 -17.91 38.74
CA GLY A 18 -8.00 -16.80 39.16
C GLY A 18 -7.28 -15.66 39.89
N ASN A 19 -6.15 -15.92 40.55
CA ASN A 19 -5.37 -14.89 41.24
C ASN A 19 -4.65 -13.95 40.26
N TYR A 20 -4.11 -14.46 39.15
CA TYR A 20 -3.47 -13.65 38.11
C TYR A 20 -4.49 -12.77 37.38
N LEU A 21 -5.64 -13.35 37.02
CA LEU A 21 -6.76 -12.60 36.43
C LEU A 21 -7.28 -11.49 37.36
N LYS A 22 -7.34 -11.73 38.67
CA LYS A 22 -7.69 -10.69 39.66
C LYS A 22 -6.66 -9.56 39.68
N GLN A 23 -5.37 -9.88 39.59
CA GLN A 23 -4.30 -8.87 39.59
C GLN A 23 -4.33 -8.02 38.30
N ILE A 24 -4.51 -8.66 37.14
CA ILE A 24 -4.66 -7.97 35.85
C ILE A 24 -5.89 -7.06 35.86
N ARG A 25 -7.05 -7.56 36.32
CA ARG A 25 -8.28 -6.75 36.42
C ARG A 25 -8.14 -5.60 37.40
N SER A 26 -7.49 -5.82 38.55
CA SER A 26 -7.22 -4.78 39.54
C SER A 26 -6.37 -3.65 38.95
N HIS A 27 -5.31 -4.00 38.20
CA HIS A 27 -4.44 -3.03 37.55
C HIS A 27 -5.16 -2.26 36.44
N ALA A 28 -5.93 -2.95 35.60
CA ALA A 28 -6.74 -2.31 34.56
C ALA A 28 -7.76 -1.32 35.16
N MET A 29 -8.45 -1.72 36.23
CA MET A 29 -9.39 -0.86 36.95
C MET A 29 -8.72 0.37 37.57
N LEU A 30 -7.52 0.22 38.15
CA LEU A 30 -6.77 1.35 38.70
C LEU A 30 -6.36 2.35 37.62
N SER A 31 -5.98 1.87 36.43
CA SER A 31 -5.66 2.73 35.28
C SER A 31 -6.87 3.55 34.81
N VAL A 32 -8.05 2.92 34.72
CA VAL A 32 -9.31 3.60 34.37
C VAL A 32 -9.65 4.66 35.42
N LYS A 33 -9.55 4.32 36.71
CA LYS A 33 -9.84 5.25 37.82
C LYS A 33 -8.90 6.47 37.82
N ASN A 34 -7.62 6.25 37.53
CA ASN A 34 -6.64 7.34 37.41
C ASN A 34 -6.94 8.23 36.21
N SER A 35 -7.35 7.65 35.09
CA SER A 35 -7.74 8.39 33.87
C SER A 35 -8.99 9.25 34.11
N GLU A 36 -10.00 8.73 34.81
CA GLU A 36 -11.19 9.48 35.20
C GLU A 36 -10.87 10.64 36.17
N GLN A 37 -9.98 10.42 37.15
CA GLN A 37 -9.52 11.49 38.04
C GLN A 37 -8.78 12.60 37.27
N GLN A 38 -7.95 12.24 36.30
CA GLN A 38 -7.24 13.22 35.46
C GLN A 38 -8.20 14.01 34.57
N GLN A 39 -9.26 13.38 34.07
CA GLN A 39 -10.31 14.03 33.29
C GLN A 39 -11.16 14.99 34.13
N GLN A 40 -11.48 14.61 35.38
CA GLN A 40 -12.17 15.49 36.33
C GLN A 40 -11.31 16.70 36.73
N GLN A 41 -10.00 16.53 36.92
CA GLN A 41 -9.10 17.67 37.20
C GLN A 41 -8.99 18.64 36.01
N ARG A 42 -8.95 18.13 34.76
CA ARG A 42 -8.95 18.97 33.55
C ARG A 42 -10.24 19.78 33.37
N SER A 43 -11.39 19.24 33.79
CA SER A 43 -12.67 19.97 33.69
C SER A 43 -12.82 21.12 34.71
N LYS A 44 -12.02 21.15 35.79
CA LYS A 44 -12.13 22.17 36.85
C LYS A 44 -11.20 23.39 36.67
N SER A 45 -10.21 23.36 35.77
CA SER A 45 -9.25 24.47 35.63
C SER A 45 -9.68 25.59 34.66
N GLY A 46 -10.88 25.52 34.06
CA GLY A 46 -11.32 26.45 33.00
C GLY A 46 -12.03 27.74 33.45
N LYS A 47 -12.08 28.09 34.74
CA LYS A 47 -12.80 29.30 35.20
C LYS A 47 -12.07 30.07 36.31
N ALA A 48 -11.29 31.08 35.91
CA ALA A 48 -10.89 32.22 36.74
C ALA A 48 -10.67 33.42 35.78
N SER A 49 -11.60 34.37 35.70
CA SER A 49 -11.73 35.60 36.52
C SER A 49 -10.48 36.49 36.47
N THR A 50 -10.48 37.40 35.52
CA THR A 50 -9.52 38.51 35.35
C THR A 50 -9.80 39.65 36.32
N LYS A 51 -8.80 40.04 37.12
CA LYS A 51 -8.73 41.36 37.78
C LYS A 51 -7.27 41.87 37.75
N PRO A 52 -7.00 43.17 37.51
CA PRO A 52 -5.65 43.62 37.15
C PRO A 52 -4.88 44.34 38.27
N SER A 53 -3.55 44.42 38.07
CA SER A 53 -2.52 45.37 38.60
C SER A 53 -1.80 44.99 39.92
N PRO A 54 -0.61 45.55 40.25
CA PRO A 54 0.52 46.05 39.44
C PRO A 54 1.92 45.51 39.90
N SER A 55 2.95 45.93 39.14
CA SER A 55 4.42 45.83 39.29
C SER A 55 5.06 45.76 40.70
N SER A 56 6.09 44.91 40.89
CA SER A 56 7.52 45.29 41.13
C SER A 56 8.37 44.22 41.86
N SER A 57 9.56 43.95 41.31
CA SER A 57 10.88 43.72 41.95
C SER A 57 11.20 42.56 42.92
N THR A 58 12.33 41.89 42.59
CA THR A 58 13.45 41.38 43.42
C THR A 58 13.35 40.09 44.28
N GLN A 59 14.23 39.15 43.88
CA GLN A 59 15.16 38.31 44.69
C GLN A 59 14.66 37.15 45.57
N PRO A 60 15.56 36.17 45.85
CA PRO A 60 15.21 34.77 46.09
C PRO A 60 15.53 34.27 47.51
N GLY A 61 14.99 33.10 47.86
CA GLY A 61 15.49 32.28 48.97
C GLY A 61 14.40 31.60 49.80
N PRO A 62 14.75 30.55 50.57
CA PRO A 62 14.06 29.27 50.49
C PRO A 62 13.43 28.79 51.81
N SER A 63 12.81 27.61 51.73
CA SER A 63 12.67 26.59 52.80
C SER A 63 11.32 26.47 53.54
N ALA A 64 11.03 25.20 53.84
CA ALA A 64 10.19 24.64 54.90
C ALA A 64 8.66 24.54 54.70
N SER A 65 8.21 23.29 54.58
CA SER A 65 6.88 22.75 54.98
C SER A 65 6.66 22.88 56.51
N PRO A 66 5.59 22.33 57.15
CA PRO A 66 4.26 21.86 56.71
C PRO A 66 3.11 22.34 57.65
N LEU A 67 1.89 21.83 57.42
CA LEU A 67 0.81 21.47 58.39
C LEU A 67 -0.53 22.23 58.33
N LEU A 68 -1.55 21.41 58.04
CA LEU A 68 -2.85 21.22 58.71
C LEU A 68 -3.90 22.34 58.72
N VAL A 69 -5.15 21.85 58.96
CA VAL A 69 -6.42 22.54 59.22
C VAL A 69 -7.30 22.65 57.97
N ASP A 70 -8.59 22.34 57.96
CA ASP A 70 -9.48 21.49 58.76
C ASP A 70 -10.80 21.42 57.97
N GLU A 71 -11.62 20.49 58.39
CA GLU A 71 -12.90 20.01 57.88
C GLU A 71 -14.05 21.04 57.69
N ALA A 72 -14.90 20.86 56.66
CA ALA A 72 -16.33 21.25 56.67
C ALA A 72 -17.13 20.64 55.47
N PRO A 73 -18.47 20.48 55.58
CA PRO A 73 -19.20 19.35 54.98
C PRO A 73 -20.13 19.68 53.79
N VAL A 74 -20.39 18.64 52.97
CA VAL A 74 -21.66 18.19 52.31
C VAL A 74 -22.62 19.25 51.73
N PRO A 75 -23.03 19.13 50.45
CA PRO A 75 -24.39 18.62 50.21
C PRO A 75 -24.50 17.55 49.12
N THR A 76 -25.41 16.64 49.42
CA THR A 76 -25.87 15.46 48.71
C THR A 76 -26.57 15.79 47.38
N GLY A 77 -26.13 15.14 46.30
CA GLY A 77 -26.79 15.11 44.99
C GLY A 77 -27.30 13.70 44.66
N ARG A 78 -28.57 13.62 44.27
CA ARG A 78 -29.37 12.40 44.02
C ARG A 78 -28.75 11.42 43.01
N PRO A 79 -28.87 10.09 43.22
CA PRO A 79 -28.53 9.11 42.19
C PRO A 79 -29.65 9.03 41.14
N VAL A 80 -29.28 9.26 39.87
CA VAL A 80 -30.10 8.89 38.71
C VAL A 80 -29.96 7.38 38.52
N LYS A 81 -31.09 6.67 38.60
CA LYS A 81 -31.18 5.24 38.28
C LYS A 81 -30.89 5.05 36.79
N PHE A 82 -29.80 4.37 36.48
CA PHE A 82 -29.61 3.77 35.16
C PHE A 82 -30.37 2.44 35.12
N VAL A 83 -31.09 2.26 34.02
CA VAL A 83 -31.85 1.07 33.67
C VAL A 83 -30.86 -0.01 33.27
N ASP A 84 -30.89 -1.15 33.97
CA ASP A 84 -30.11 -2.34 33.62
C ASP A 84 -30.58 -2.86 32.25
N TYR A 85 -29.66 -2.84 31.29
CA TYR A 85 -29.84 -3.44 29.97
C TYR A 85 -29.34 -4.88 30.02
N ASP A 86 -30.28 -5.83 29.95
CA ASP A 86 -30.00 -7.27 29.93
C ASP A 86 -30.02 -7.77 28.46
N PRO A 87 -28.86 -8.13 27.87
CA PRO A 87 -28.77 -8.59 26.49
C PRO A 87 -29.30 -10.02 26.27
N ALA A 88 -29.76 -10.73 27.31
CA ALA A 88 -30.25 -12.11 27.19
C ALA A 88 -31.69 -12.25 26.65
N LYS A 89 -32.44 -11.16 26.43
CA LYS A 89 -33.86 -11.21 26.06
C LYS A 89 -34.20 -11.14 24.55
N ILE A 90 -33.21 -11.13 23.65
CA ILE A 90 -33.47 -11.05 22.19
C ILE A 90 -33.36 -12.42 21.49
N ALA A 91 -32.86 -13.47 22.15
CA ALA A 91 -32.70 -14.79 21.53
C ALA A 91 -33.97 -15.67 21.48
N GLU A 92 -35.14 -15.19 21.92
CA GLU A 92 -36.33 -16.04 22.12
C GLU A 92 -37.60 -15.65 21.33
N ARG A 93 -37.49 -14.81 20.29
CA ARG A 93 -38.62 -14.51 19.39
C ARG A 93 -38.28 -14.75 17.93
N GLY A 94 -38.23 -16.02 17.56
CA GLY A 94 -38.04 -16.43 16.16
C GLY A 94 -38.59 -17.82 15.83
N ALA A 95 -39.61 -18.31 16.56
CA ALA A 95 -40.27 -19.57 16.23
C ALA A 95 -41.78 -19.40 16.26
N ARG A 96 -42.42 -19.38 15.08
CA ARG A 96 -43.81 -19.80 14.90
C ARG A 96 -44.14 -20.14 13.44
N LYS A 97 -44.17 -21.45 13.19
CA LYS A 97 -45.19 -22.25 12.50
C LYS A 97 -45.61 -21.81 11.08
N ARG A 98 -45.25 -22.64 10.09
CA ARG A 98 -46.11 -22.95 8.95
C ARG A 98 -46.26 -24.46 8.83
N SER A 99 -47.51 -24.89 8.82
CA SER A 99 -48.01 -26.26 8.87
C SER A 99 -47.84 -27.01 7.55
N GLN A 100 -47.47 -28.29 7.65
CA GLN A 100 -47.70 -29.33 6.64
C GLN A 100 -49.21 -29.54 6.41
N PRO A 101 -49.57 -30.13 5.25
CA PRO A 101 -49.91 -31.55 5.28
C PRO A 101 -49.25 -32.38 4.16
N SER A 102 -48.98 -33.65 4.51
CA SER A 102 -48.81 -34.83 3.65
C SER A 102 -50.03 -35.00 2.71
N GLN A 103 -50.02 -35.72 1.58
CA GLN A 103 -49.44 -37.05 1.34
C GLN A 103 -49.61 -37.46 -0.16
N ASP A 104 -48.67 -38.26 -0.69
CA ASP A 104 -48.73 -39.29 -1.76
C ASP A 104 -49.64 -39.15 -3.01
N ALA A 105 -49.02 -39.20 -4.21
CA ALA A 105 -49.32 -40.19 -5.26
C ALA A 105 -48.31 -40.06 -6.43
N GLU A 106 -47.79 -41.21 -6.87
CA GLU A 106 -47.15 -41.44 -8.17
C GLU A 106 -48.14 -41.09 -9.30
N ASP A 107 -47.69 -40.44 -10.38
CA ASP A 107 -47.88 -40.92 -11.76
C ASP A 107 -47.17 -40.06 -12.81
N ASP A 108 -46.97 -40.71 -13.94
CA ASP A 108 -46.38 -40.45 -15.25
C ASP A 108 -46.40 -39.05 -15.89
N ASN A 109 -45.44 -38.91 -16.83
CA ASN A 109 -45.45 -38.11 -18.07
C ASN A 109 -46.20 -36.78 -18.08
N ASP A 110 -45.48 -35.67 -18.27
CA ASP A 110 -45.85 -34.77 -19.36
C ASP A 110 -44.75 -33.78 -19.81
N ASP A 111 -44.82 -33.58 -21.11
CA ASP A 111 -43.94 -32.88 -22.03
C ASP A 111 -44.05 -31.36 -21.87
N HIS A 112 -43.04 -30.71 -21.29
CA HIS A 112 -42.92 -29.26 -21.27
C HIS A 112 -41.78 -28.76 -22.16
N SER A 113 -42.16 -28.47 -23.39
CA SER A 113 -41.43 -27.65 -24.35
C SER A 113 -41.11 -26.26 -23.79
N VAL A 114 -39.94 -26.13 -23.19
CA VAL A 114 -39.33 -24.82 -22.89
C VAL A 114 -38.98 -24.16 -24.23
N ALA A 115 -39.67 -23.07 -24.56
CA ALA A 115 -39.40 -22.27 -25.74
C ALA A 115 -37.92 -21.82 -25.75
N ILE A 116 -37.14 -22.44 -26.64
CA ILE A 116 -35.75 -22.07 -26.90
C ILE A 116 -35.75 -20.66 -27.51
N ILE A 117 -35.43 -19.66 -26.68
CA ILE A 117 -35.18 -18.30 -27.14
C ILE A 117 -33.96 -18.34 -28.07
N PRO A 118 -34.03 -17.84 -29.31
CA PRO A 118 -32.90 -17.86 -30.23
C PRO A 118 -31.71 -17.07 -29.64
N LYS A 119 -30.59 -17.77 -29.41
CA LYS A 119 -29.30 -17.20 -28.93
C LYS A 119 -28.74 -16.08 -29.83
N LYS A 120 -29.35 -15.81 -30.99
CA LYS A 120 -29.02 -14.69 -31.87
C LYS A 120 -29.52 -13.32 -31.36
N SER A 121 -30.43 -13.26 -30.38
CA SER A 121 -30.97 -11.97 -29.88
C SER A 121 -30.17 -11.35 -28.73
N ALA A 122 -29.34 -12.12 -28.01
CA ALA A 122 -28.54 -11.59 -26.89
C ALA A 122 -27.51 -10.56 -27.38
N LYS A 123 -26.78 -10.88 -28.46
CA LYS A 123 -25.77 -9.97 -29.07
C LYS A 123 -26.38 -8.66 -29.58
N ALA A 124 -27.60 -8.72 -30.12
CA ALA A 124 -28.33 -7.53 -30.57
C ALA A 124 -28.80 -6.66 -29.39
N ARG A 125 -29.22 -7.28 -28.27
CA ARG A 125 -29.57 -6.55 -27.05
C ARG A 125 -28.35 -5.89 -26.41
N THR A 126 -27.21 -6.55 -26.32
CA THR A 126 -25.98 -5.93 -25.79
C THR A 126 -25.50 -4.79 -26.68
N SER A 127 -25.51 -4.98 -28.01
CA SER A 127 -25.18 -3.92 -28.97
C SER A 127 -26.15 -2.74 -28.91
N PHE A 128 -27.43 -3.00 -28.68
CA PHE A 128 -28.44 -1.96 -28.53
C PHE A 128 -28.26 -1.20 -27.21
N PHE A 129 -28.00 -1.90 -26.10
CA PHE A 129 -27.74 -1.27 -24.80
C PHE A 129 -26.49 -0.40 -24.81
N VAL A 130 -25.41 -0.83 -25.47
CA VAL A 130 -24.19 -0.02 -25.62
C VAL A 130 -24.47 1.24 -26.45
N LYS A 131 -25.16 1.11 -27.60
CA LYS A 131 -25.53 2.26 -28.43
C LYS A 131 -26.56 3.18 -27.78
N TYR A 132 -27.49 2.63 -26.99
CA TYR A 132 -28.50 3.37 -26.27
C TYR A 132 -27.89 4.10 -25.05
N ALA A 133 -26.97 3.45 -24.32
CA ALA A 133 -26.21 4.10 -23.28
C ALA A 133 -25.37 5.26 -23.85
N ASP A 134 -24.65 5.07 -24.95
CA ASP A 134 -23.91 6.16 -25.59
C ASP A 134 -24.81 7.28 -26.15
N ALA A 135 -25.97 6.94 -26.70
CA ALA A 135 -26.88 7.91 -27.32
C ALA A 135 -27.79 8.66 -26.34
N VAL A 136 -28.19 8.02 -25.23
CA VAL A 136 -29.12 8.59 -24.23
C VAL A 136 -28.38 9.11 -23.00
N LEU A 137 -27.24 8.51 -22.64
CA LEU A 137 -26.37 8.95 -21.54
C LEU A 137 -25.13 9.71 -22.05
N GLY A 138 -25.14 10.20 -23.28
CA GLY A 138 -24.16 11.19 -23.73
C GLY A 138 -24.02 12.33 -22.70
N PRO A 139 -22.89 13.08 -22.68
CA PRO A 139 -22.39 13.83 -21.51
C PRO A 139 -23.19 15.10 -21.13
N ARG A 140 -24.51 15.08 -21.31
CA ARG A 140 -25.41 16.03 -20.67
C ARG A 140 -25.63 15.56 -19.24
N GLN A 141 -25.22 16.42 -18.31
CA GLN A 141 -25.34 16.35 -16.86
C GLN A 141 -26.79 16.19 -16.36
N VAL A 142 -27.53 15.15 -16.76
CA VAL A 142 -28.84 14.85 -16.19
C VAL A 142 -28.63 14.15 -14.86
N GLY A 143 -28.58 14.96 -13.80
CA GLY A 143 -28.77 14.56 -12.41
C GLY A 143 -27.70 13.64 -11.83
N ARG A 144 -26.55 14.20 -11.42
CA ARG A 144 -25.63 13.57 -10.44
C ARG A 144 -25.32 12.07 -10.67
N GLY A 145 -25.35 11.56 -11.90
CA GLY A 145 -24.91 10.21 -12.25
C GLY A 145 -25.36 9.09 -11.30
N ALA A 146 -26.58 9.12 -10.76
CA ALA A 146 -27.03 7.98 -9.96
C ALA A 146 -27.05 6.73 -10.86
N ASP A 147 -26.69 5.57 -10.33
CA ASP A 147 -27.02 4.29 -10.97
C ASP A 147 -28.55 4.16 -11.00
N VAL A 148 -29.16 4.76 -12.02
CA VAL A 148 -30.62 4.96 -12.12
C VAL A 148 -31.37 3.64 -12.04
N LEU A 149 -30.70 2.54 -12.38
CA LEU A 149 -31.27 1.21 -12.44
C LEU A 149 -30.92 0.36 -11.21
N ASN A 150 -30.13 0.87 -10.25
CA ASN A 150 -29.59 0.10 -9.10
C ASN A 150 -29.01 -1.24 -9.54
N THR A 151 -28.25 -1.23 -10.64
CA THR A 151 -27.64 -2.41 -11.25
C THR A 151 -26.24 -2.69 -10.74
N MET A 152 -25.58 -1.70 -10.16
CA MET A 152 -24.24 -1.82 -9.60
C MET A 152 -24.32 -2.50 -8.23
N PRO A 153 -23.42 -3.45 -7.95
CA PRO A 153 -23.27 -3.96 -6.61
C PRO A 153 -22.91 -2.83 -5.65
N GLU A 154 -23.61 -2.79 -4.51
CA GLU A 154 -23.34 -1.84 -3.43
C GLU A 154 -22.80 -2.55 -2.19
N PHE A 155 -22.10 -1.78 -1.37
CA PHE A 155 -21.66 -2.17 -0.04
C PHE A 155 -22.82 -2.15 0.95
N SER A 156 -22.71 -2.95 2.00
CA SER A 156 -23.69 -3.04 3.09
C SER A 156 -23.71 -1.76 3.92
N ASN A 157 -22.60 -1.03 3.96
CA ASN A 157 -22.51 0.27 4.59
C ASN A 157 -22.95 1.39 3.63
N PRO A 158 -24.11 2.04 3.85
CA PRO A 158 -24.64 3.04 2.92
C PRO A 158 -23.83 4.35 2.87
N LYS A 159 -22.82 4.51 3.75
CA LYS A 159 -21.91 5.67 3.71
C LYS A 159 -20.86 5.56 2.62
N ILE A 160 -20.66 4.37 2.06
CA ILE A 160 -19.72 4.14 0.97
C ILE A 160 -20.51 4.12 -0.33
N SER A 161 -20.32 5.13 -1.17
CA SER A 161 -20.86 5.12 -2.53
C SER A 161 -19.87 4.47 -3.48
N VAL A 162 -20.21 3.30 -4.00
CA VAL A 162 -19.41 2.62 -5.04
C VAL A 162 -19.31 3.49 -6.29
N TRP A 163 -20.37 4.22 -6.60
CA TRP A 163 -20.42 5.15 -7.71
C TRP A 163 -19.40 6.28 -7.59
N ASP A 164 -19.33 6.95 -6.43
CA ASP A 164 -18.39 8.06 -6.22
C ASP A 164 -16.93 7.58 -6.34
N LEU A 165 -16.62 6.40 -5.81
CA LEU A 165 -15.30 5.78 -5.95
C LEU A 165 -14.98 5.43 -7.40
N LYS A 166 -15.96 4.88 -8.14
CA LYS A 166 -15.81 4.56 -9.56
C LYS A 166 -15.54 5.81 -10.38
N ARG A 167 -16.36 6.86 -10.21
CA ARG A 167 -16.26 8.09 -10.99
C ARG A 167 -14.89 8.77 -10.87
N ARG A 168 -14.30 8.80 -9.68
CA ARG A 168 -12.98 9.43 -9.45
C ARG A 168 -11.81 8.64 -10.05
N PHE A 169 -12.02 7.38 -10.38
CA PHE A 169 -10.93 6.46 -10.70
C PHE A 169 -10.99 5.90 -12.12
N ASP A 170 -12.17 5.90 -12.74
CA ASP A 170 -12.33 5.39 -14.11
C ASP A 170 -11.45 6.15 -15.10
N ASP A 171 -11.33 7.47 -14.98
CA ASP A 171 -10.49 8.28 -15.87
C ASP A 171 -8.99 7.92 -15.79
N LEU A 172 -8.57 7.29 -14.68
CA LEU A 172 -7.17 6.96 -14.42
C LEU A 172 -6.81 5.54 -14.86
N MET A 173 -7.76 4.63 -14.73
CA MET A 173 -7.48 3.20 -14.71
C MET A 173 -8.26 2.42 -15.73
N LEU A 174 -9.28 3.03 -16.33
CA LEU A 174 -10.11 2.33 -17.30
C LEU A 174 -9.48 2.34 -18.69
N THR A 175 -8.57 1.39 -18.91
CA THR A 175 -8.02 1.14 -20.24
C THR A 175 -9.06 0.46 -21.15
N ASP A 176 -8.95 0.65 -22.46
CA ASP A 176 -9.78 -0.07 -23.44
C ASP A 176 -9.63 -1.59 -23.32
N SER A 177 -8.42 -2.02 -22.97
CA SER A 177 -8.08 -3.41 -22.66
C SER A 177 -8.87 -3.94 -21.48
N MET A 178 -8.97 -3.18 -20.38
CA MET A 178 -9.78 -3.56 -19.22
C MET A 178 -11.26 -3.64 -19.57
N ARG A 179 -11.80 -2.65 -20.29
CA ARG A 179 -13.20 -2.67 -20.76
C ARG A 179 -13.51 -3.91 -21.60
N LYS A 180 -12.61 -4.29 -22.50
CA LYS A 180 -12.83 -5.36 -23.46
C LYS A 180 -12.63 -6.76 -22.90
N PHE A 181 -11.69 -6.94 -21.97
CA PHE A 181 -11.28 -8.28 -21.53
C PHE A 181 -11.44 -8.51 -20.03
N TYR A 182 -11.16 -7.50 -19.20
CA TYR A 182 -11.18 -7.65 -17.75
C TYR A 182 -12.59 -7.59 -17.18
N PHE A 183 -13.38 -6.59 -17.58
CA PHE A 183 -14.75 -6.42 -17.09
C PHE A 183 -15.66 -7.58 -17.48
N PRO A 184 -15.63 -8.10 -18.72
CA PRO A 184 -16.39 -9.30 -19.05
C PRO A 184 -15.95 -10.54 -18.25
N ALA A 185 -14.67 -10.63 -17.86
CA ALA A 185 -14.19 -11.73 -17.02
C ALA A 185 -14.61 -11.58 -15.54
N MET A 186 -14.95 -10.37 -15.10
CA MET A 186 -15.58 -10.09 -13.80
C MET A 186 -17.10 -10.26 -13.80
N ASP A 187 -17.72 -10.35 -14.98
CA ASP A 187 -19.16 -10.29 -15.09
C ASP A 187 -19.81 -11.42 -14.28
N GLY A 188 -20.83 -11.07 -13.50
CA GLY A 188 -21.50 -11.98 -12.57
C GLY A 188 -20.78 -12.22 -11.23
N CYS A 189 -19.55 -11.73 -11.02
CA CYS A 189 -18.88 -11.85 -9.72
C CYS A 189 -18.94 -10.54 -8.91
N ARG A 190 -19.96 -10.42 -8.06
CA ARG A 190 -20.15 -9.27 -7.13
C ARG A 190 -18.88 -8.92 -6.34
N HIS A 191 -18.19 -9.93 -5.82
CA HIS A 191 -17.04 -9.78 -4.93
C HIS A 191 -15.85 -9.16 -5.68
N ALA A 192 -15.54 -9.66 -6.88
CA ALA A 192 -14.46 -9.14 -7.72
C ALA A 192 -14.70 -7.69 -8.16
N PHE A 193 -15.96 -7.32 -8.37
CA PHE A 193 -16.33 -5.95 -8.69
C PHE A 193 -16.12 -5.02 -7.49
N LEU A 194 -16.68 -5.39 -6.33
CA LEU A 194 -16.59 -4.58 -5.11
C LEU A 194 -15.16 -4.46 -4.59
N SER A 195 -14.32 -5.49 -4.71
CA SER A 195 -12.92 -5.43 -4.28
C SER A 195 -12.08 -4.41 -5.06
N THR A 196 -12.54 -3.94 -6.24
CA THR A 196 -11.86 -2.82 -6.93
C THR A 196 -11.92 -1.53 -6.10
N ALA A 197 -12.90 -1.41 -5.21
CA ALA A 197 -13.05 -0.27 -4.32
C ALA A 197 -11.90 -0.18 -3.29
N CYS A 198 -11.22 -1.27 -2.95
CA CYS A 198 -10.05 -1.23 -2.06
C CYS A 198 -8.96 -0.35 -2.66
N ILE A 199 -8.57 -0.61 -3.91
CA ILE A 199 -7.55 0.19 -4.61
C ILE A 199 -8.01 1.64 -4.74
N LYS A 200 -9.28 1.87 -5.10
CA LYS A 200 -9.88 3.19 -5.28
C LYS A 200 -9.89 4.02 -3.98
N ALA A 201 -10.25 3.39 -2.86
CA ALA A 201 -10.30 4.04 -1.56
C ALA A 201 -8.90 4.37 -1.06
N THR A 202 -7.96 3.43 -1.17
CA THR A 202 -6.54 3.68 -0.85
C THR A 202 -5.93 4.77 -1.73
N TYR A 203 -6.34 4.85 -2.99
CA TYR A 203 -5.95 5.91 -3.90
C TYR A 203 -6.49 7.28 -3.46
N SER A 204 -7.77 7.32 -3.09
CA SER A 204 -8.38 8.51 -2.50
C SER A 204 -7.65 8.94 -1.22
N ASP A 205 -7.26 7.98 -0.36
CA ASP A 205 -6.49 8.30 0.86
C ASP A 205 -5.14 8.95 0.53
N MET A 206 -4.44 8.42 -0.48
CA MET A 206 -3.20 8.99 -0.98
C MET A 206 -3.40 10.44 -1.45
N LEU A 207 -4.42 10.70 -2.29
CA LEU A 207 -4.71 12.06 -2.78
C LEU A 207 -5.04 13.04 -1.65
N ASN A 208 -5.72 12.57 -0.60
CA ASN A 208 -6.02 13.38 0.57
C ASN A 208 -4.81 13.55 1.53
N GLY A 209 -3.65 12.98 1.19
CA GLY A 209 -2.44 13.05 2.00
C GLY A 209 -2.48 12.19 3.26
N PHE A 210 -3.44 11.26 3.38
CA PHE A 210 -3.48 10.33 4.50
C PHE A 210 -2.37 9.29 4.33
N VAL A 211 -1.47 9.21 5.31
CA VAL A 211 -0.46 8.14 5.39
C VAL A 211 -1.15 6.84 5.83
N GLU A 212 -1.98 6.93 6.87
CA GLU A 212 -2.83 5.84 7.33
C GLU A 212 -4.08 5.68 6.46
N GLU A 213 -4.87 4.65 6.73
CA GLU A 213 -6.15 4.41 6.04
C GLU A 213 -7.25 5.30 6.61
N SER A 214 -8.09 5.85 5.74
CA SER A 214 -9.30 6.51 6.20
C SER A 214 -10.31 5.50 6.74
N PRO A 215 -11.26 5.92 7.60
CA PRO A 215 -12.34 5.05 8.05
C PRO A 215 -13.14 4.44 6.90
N ALA A 216 -13.28 5.14 5.77
CA ALA A 216 -13.97 4.62 4.60
C ALA A 216 -13.23 3.44 3.98
N THR A 217 -11.91 3.55 3.83
CA THR A 217 -11.04 2.46 3.34
C THR A 217 -11.10 1.25 4.26
N LEU A 218 -11.06 1.45 5.57
CA LEU A 218 -11.18 0.37 6.56
C LEU A 218 -12.51 -0.38 6.44
N TYR A 219 -13.64 0.33 6.33
CA TYR A 219 -14.95 -0.31 6.14
C TYR A 219 -15.06 -1.09 4.82
N ILE A 220 -14.50 -0.55 3.73
CA ILE A 220 -14.47 -1.25 2.43
C ILE A 220 -13.67 -2.54 2.55
N LYS A 221 -12.47 -2.47 3.14
CA LYS A 221 -11.62 -3.64 3.35
C LYS A 221 -12.30 -4.67 4.24
N GLU A 222 -12.91 -4.27 5.36
CA GLU A 222 -13.63 -5.16 6.27
C GLU A 222 -14.76 -5.93 5.57
N GLU A 223 -15.54 -5.25 4.73
CA GLU A 223 -16.61 -5.91 3.96
C GLU A 223 -16.03 -6.85 2.90
N VAL A 224 -14.94 -6.47 2.23
CA VAL A 224 -14.21 -7.34 1.29
C VAL A 224 -13.61 -8.56 1.99
N TYR A 225 -13.06 -8.41 3.19
CA TYR A 225 -12.59 -9.53 4.01
C TYR A 225 -13.73 -10.49 4.37
N THR A 226 -14.90 -9.97 4.73
CA THR A 226 -16.09 -10.78 5.04
C THR A 226 -16.54 -11.58 3.81
N MET A 227 -16.61 -10.91 2.67
CA MET A 227 -16.89 -11.48 1.36
C MET A 227 -15.93 -12.63 0.97
N ILE A 228 -14.63 -12.43 1.22
CA ILE A 228 -13.60 -13.46 1.01
C ILE A 228 -13.84 -14.64 1.95
N ARG A 229 -14.08 -14.39 3.24
CA ARG A 229 -14.31 -15.44 4.23
C ARG A 229 -15.51 -16.31 3.86
N GLU A 230 -16.64 -15.72 3.54
CA GLU A 230 -17.85 -16.43 3.10
C GLU A 230 -17.61 -17.26 1.82
N SER A 231 -16.81 -16.73 0.89
CA SER A 231 -16.44 -17.45 -0.33
C SER A 231 -15.49 -18.61 -0.06
N LEU A 232 -14.63 -18.50 0.96
CA LEU A 232 -13.76 -19.58 1.40
C LEU A 232 -14.49 -20.67 2.19
N GLU A 233 -15.67 -20.41 2.73
CA GLU A 233 -16.48 -21.44 3.40
C GLU A 233 -17.20 -22.37 2.40
N ASP A 234 -17.47 -21.90 1.18
CA ASP A 234 -18.08 -22.71 0.11
C ASP A 234 -17.02 -23.33 -0.82
N PRO A 235 -16.84 -24.66 -0.82
CA PRO A 235 -15.86 -25.34 -1.67
C PRO A 235 -16.00 -25.05 -3.17
N LYS A 236 -17.21 -24.72 -3.65
CA LYS A 236 -17.42 -24.37 -5.06
C LYS A 236 -16.83 -22.99 -5.35
N ARG A 237 -17.02 -22.04 -4.43
CA ARG A 237 -16.63 -20.63 -4.58
C ARG A 237 -15.15 -20.38 -4.31
N GLN A 238 -14.51 -21.23 -3.51
CA GLN A 238 -13.05 -21.21 -3.28
C GLN A 238 -12.25 -21.21 -4.61
N SER A 239 -12.80 -21.86 -5.64
CA SER A 239 -12.19 -21.99 -6.96
C SER A 239 -12.81 -21.09 -8.03
N GLU A 240 -13.50 -20.00 -7.66
CA GLU A 240 -14.05 -19.03 -8.63
C GLU A 240 -13.06 -17.92 -8.96
N ASP A 241 -12.94 -17.53 -10.25
CA ASP A 241 -11.99 -16.51 -10.73
C ASP A 241 -12.07 -15.22 -9.93
N GLY A 242 -13.30 -14.84 -9.55
CA GLY A 242 -13.52 -13.64 -8.78
C GLY A 242 -12.94 -13.68 -7.36
N MET A 243 -12.78 -14.86 -6.76
CA MET A 243 -12.14 -15.01 -5.45
C MET A 243 -10.64 -14.72 -5.54
N PHE A 244 -9.98 -15.29 -6.55
CA PHE A 244 -8.57 -15.02 -6.85
C PHE A 244 -8.32 -13.55 -7.17
N GLN A 245 -9.22 -12.96 -7.94
CA GLN A 245 -9.16 -11.54 -8.27
C GLN A 245 -9.40 -10.63 -7.06
N CYS A 246 -10.34 -10.99 -6.19
CA CYS A 246 -10.64 -10.26 -4.96
C CYS A 246 -9.40 -10.16 -4.05
N ILE A 247 -8.71 -11.28 -3.80
CA ILE A 247 -7.46 -11.27 -3.02
C ILE A 247 -6.37 -10.48 -3.75
N GLY A 248 -6.25 -10.62 -5.08
CA GLY A 248 -5.25 -9.87 -5.84
C GLY A 248 -5.43 -8.35 -5.77
N GLN A 249 -6.67 -7.86 -5.82
CA GLN A 249 -6.98 -6.43 -5.67
C GLN A 249 -6.78 -5.95 -4.23
N LEU A 250 -7.06 -6.81 -3.24
CA LEU A 250 -6.76 -6.53 -1.84
C LEU A 250 -5.24 -6.43 -1.62
N LEU A 251 -4.44 -7.37 -2.14
CA LEU A 251 -2.99 -7.31 -2.14
C LEU A 251 -2.47 -6.00 -2.77
N ALA A 252 -3.07 -5.56 -3.89
CA ALA A 252 -2.75 -4.26 -4.48
C ALA A 252 -2.97 -3.10 -3.49
N SER A 253 -4.07 -3.09 -2.75
CA SER A 253 -4.29 -2.06 -1.71
C SER A 253 -3.30 -2.18 -0.55
N GLU A 254 -2.90 -3.40 -0.16
CA GLU A 254 -1.93 -3.62 0.91
C GLU A 254 -0.49 -3.30 0.52
N ILE A 255 -0.13 -3.38 -0.77
CA ILE A 255 1.17 -2.89 -1.27
C ILE A 255 1.37 -1.41 -0.93
N VAL A 256 0.31 -0.60 -1.01
CA VAL A 256 0.36 0.85 -0.81
C VAL A 256 0.57 1.22 0.66
N MET A 257 -0.09 0.50 1.56
CA MET A 257 0.16 0.57 3.00
C MET A 257 1.54 0.01 3.32
N GLY A 258 1.86 -1.07 2.63
CA GLY A 258 3.14 -1.74 2.62
C GLY A 258 3.47 -2.40 3.95
N GLU A 259 2.44 -2.99 4.56
CA GLU A 259 2.53 -3.94 5.68
C GLU A 259 2.91 -5.32 5.15
N GLU A 260 4.17 -5.69 5.32
CA GLU A 260 4.75 -6.83 4.60
C GLU A 260 4.16 -8.18 5.02
N ASP A 261 3.81 -8.34 6.29
CA ASP A 261 3.22 -9.58 6.80
C ASP A 261 1.83 -9.82 6.21
N VAL A 262 1.05 -8.75 6.05
CA VAL A 262 -0.27 -8.79 5.41
C VAL A 262 -0.12 -9.08 3.92
N MET A 263 0.82 -8.40 3.23
CA MET A 263 1.14 -8.67 1.83
C MET A 263 1.52 -10.14 1.60
N MET A 264 2.43 -10.69 2.42
CA MET A 264 2.82 -12.10 2.35
C MET A 264 1.64 -13.03 2.58
N THR A 265 0.75 -12.72 3.52
CA THR A 265 -0.44 -13.54 3.77
C THR A 265 -1.31 -13.65 2.52
N HIS A 266 -1.52 -12.56 1.79
CA HIS A 266 -2.26 -12.57 0.53
C HIS A 266 -1.54 -13.31 -0.59
N GLU A 267 -0.22 -13.15 -0.72
CA GLU A 267 0.58 -13.89 -1.71
C GLU A 267 0.47 -15.41 -1.51
N HIS A 268 0.61 -15.88 -0.27
CA HIS A 268 0.45 -17.32 0.04
C HIS A 268 -0.98 -17.79 -0.20
N GLY A 269 -1.98 -16.95 0.09
CA GLY A 269 -3.37 -17.24 -0.26
C GLY A 269 -3.58 -17.42 -1.77
N LEU A 270 -2.99 -16.54 -2.58
CA LEU A 270 -3.05 -16.60 -4.04
C LEU A 270 -2.32 -17.84 -4.58
N ASP A 271 -1.13 -18.16 -4.06
CA ASP A 271 -0.38 -19.35 -4.48
C ASP A 271 -1.16 -20.64 -4.17
N ARG A 272 -1.78 -20.75 -2.99
CA ARG A 272 -2.63 -21.89 -2.62
C ARG A 272 -3.87 -22.03 -3.50
N ILE A 273 -4.52 -20.92 -3.86
CA ILE A 273 -5.67 -20.96 -4.78
C ILE A 273 -5.22 -21.40 -6.18
N ALA A 274 -4.09 -20.88 -6.67
CA ALA A 274 -3.53 -21.29 -7.95
C ALA A 274 -3.13 -22.78 -7.95
N GLU A 275 -2.56 -23.28 -6.85
CA GLU A 275 -2.26 -24.70 -6.64
C GLU A 275 -3.52 -25.56 -6.69
N HIS A 276 -4.54 -25.20 -5.92
CA HIS A 276 -5.80 -25.95 -5.83
C HIS A 276 -6.50 -26.08 -7.19
N ARG A 277 -6.33 -25.09 -8.06
CA ARG A 277 -6.86 -25.13 -9.42
C ARG A 277 -6.03 -25.92 -10.42
N GLY A 278 -4.84 -26.36 -10.05
CA GLY A 278 -3.91 -27.05 -10.94
C GLY A 278 -3.11 -26.11 -11.85
N GLY A 279 -2.94 -24.84 -11.46
CA GLY A 279 -2.05 -23.89 -12.16
C GLY A 279 -2.68 -22.54 -12.49
N LEU A 280 -1.83 -21.56 -12.80
CA LEU A 280 -2.21 -20.21 -13.24
C LEU A 280 -2.82 -20.17 -14.65
N ASP A 281 -2.63 -21.23 -15.44
CA ASP A 281 -3.21 -21.42 -16.77
C ASP A 281 -4.70 -21.79 -16.72
N LYS A 282 -5.23 -22.18 -15.55
CA LYS A 282 -6.63 -22.59 -15.37
C LYS A 282 -7.59 -21.45 -15.06
N PHE A 283 -7.09 -20.22 -14.91
CA PHE A 283 -7.92 -19.05 -14.68
C PHE A 283 -8.53 -18.53 -15.99
N GLY A 284 -9.74 -17.99 -15.92
CA GLY A 284 -10.49 -17.51 -17.06
C GLY A 284 -9.92 -16.25 -17.74
N GLY A 285 -10.69 -15.71 -18.68
CA GLY A 285 -10.33 -14.49 -19.40
C GLY A 285 -9.10 -14.64 -20.30
N HIS A 286 -8.82 -15.85 -20.81
CA HIS A 286 -7.67 -16.15 -21.67
C HIS A 286 -6.31 -15.77 -21.05
N GLY A 287 -6.15 -16.03 -19.75
CA GLY A 287 -4.91 -15.71 -19.01
C GLY A 287 -4.76 -14.23 -18.64
N VAL A 288 -5.71 -13.36 -18.98
CA VAL A 288 -5.66 -11.94 -18.60
C VAL A 288 -5.70 -11.78 -17.08
N ILE A 289 -6.55 -12.56 -16.39
CA ILE A 289 -6.64 -12.53 -14.93
C ILE A 289 -5.33 -13.01 -14.30
N SER A 290 -4.80 -14.16 -14.75
CA SER A 290 -3.56 -14.69 -14.20
C SER A 290 -2.37 -13.78 -14.46
N ASN A 291 -2.27 -13.14 -15.63
CA ASN A 291 -1.22 -12.16 -15.91
C ASN A 291 -1.31 -10.92 -15.03
N ALA A 292 -2.51 -10.35 -14.88
CA ALA A 292 -2.72 -9.16 -14.05
C ALA A 292 -2.37 -9.46 -12.58
N ILE A 293 -2.88 -10.56 -12.01
CA ILE A 293 -2.60 -10.91 -10.62
C ILE A 293 -1.14 -11.34 -10.43
N SER A 294 -0.53 -12.04 -11.39
CA SER A 294 0.90 -12.36 -11.33
C SER A 294 1.74 -11.10 -11.26
N SER A 295 1.42 -10.09 -12.06
CA SER A 295 2.15 -8.81 -12.03
C SER A 295 2.03 -8.14 -10.66
N ILE A 296 0.85 -8.16 -10.03
CA ILE A 296 0.66 -7.62 -8.66
C ILE A 296 1.45 -8.42 -7.60
N VAL A 297 1.49 -9.75 -7.69
CA VAL A 297 2.28 -10.59 -6.77
C VAL A 297 3.78 -10.35 -6.93
N LEU A 298 4.26 -10.22 -8.16
CA LEU A 298 5.67 -9.93 -8.45
C LEU A 298 6.03 -8.50 -8.01
N LEU A 299 5.17 -7.52 -8.26
CA LEU A 299 5.29 -6.15 -7.73
C LEU A 299 5.43 -6.15 -6.21
N SER A 300 4.56 -6.86 -5.49
CA SER A 300 4.64 -7.01 -4.03
C SER A 300 5.98 -7.58 -3.59
N THR A 301 6.46 -8.62 -4.29
CA THR A 301 7.77 -9.23 -4.01
C THR A 301 8.91 -8.24 -4.23
N ILE A 302 8.90 -7.50 -5.33
CA ILE A 302 9.92 -6.51 -5.67
C ILE A 302 10.00 -5.42 -4.61
N LEU A 303 8.85 -4.87 -4.18
CA LEU A 303 8.83 -3.77 -3.23
C LEU A 303 9.28 -4.17 -1.82
N ARG A 304 9.07 -5.44 -1.44
CA ARG A 304 9.58 -6.01 -0.19
C ARG A 304 11.00 -6.55 -0.29
N GLU A 305 11.58 -6.57 -1.49
CA GLU A 305 12.81 -7.31 -1.80
C GLU A 305 12.72 -8.74 -1.27
N GLY A 306 11.59 -9.40 -1.51
CA GLY A 306 11.25 -10.73 -1.00
C GLY A 306 11.73 -11.86 -1.91
N GLN A 307 11.20 -13.06 -1.68
CA GLN A 307 11.29 -14.19 -2.59
C GLN A 307 9.92 -14.41 -3.22
N ALA A 308 9.83 -14.40 -4.55
CA ALA A 308 8.57 -14.61 -5.24
C ALA A 308 8.15 -16.09 -5.14
N PRO A 309 6.85 -16.41 -5.01
CA PRO A 309 6.40 -17.79 -5.08
C PRO A 309 6.68 -18.37 -6.48
N THR A 310 7.19 -19.60 -6.51
CA THR A 310 7.76 -20.22 -7.73
C THR A 310 6.75 -20.27 -8.88
N ARG A 311 5.47 -20.56 -8.62
CA ARG A 311 4.43 -20.62 -9.67
C ARG A 311 4.29 -19.31 -10.44
N PHE A 312 4.35 -18.17 -9.76
CA PHE A 312 4.24 -16.86 -10.41
C PHE A 312 5.49 -16.56 -11.24
N VAL A 313 6.68 -17.00 -10.78
CA VAL A 313 7.93 -16.87 -11.53
C VAL A 313 7.93 -17.75 -12.78
N GLU A 314 7.46 -18.99 -12.66
CA GLU A 314 7.34 -19.94 -13.77
C GLU A 314 6.32 -19.46 -14.80
N HIS A 315 5.20 -18.89 -14.34
CA HIS A 315 4.16 -18.33 -15.22
C HIS A 315 4.69 -17.20 -16.11
N MET A 316 5.72 -16.47 -15.70
CA MET A 316 6.36 -15.47 -16.56
C MET A 316 6.93 -16.08 -17.86
N ASN A 317 7.23 -17.38 -17.89
CA ASN A 317 7.74 -18.08 -19.07
C ASN A 317 6.63 -18.47 -20.05
N SER A 318 5.37 -18.38 -19.63
CA SER A 318 4.23 -18.57 -20.52
C SER A 318 4.19 -17.45 -21.56
N PRO A 319 3.90 -17.75 -22.84
CA PRO A 319 3.74 -16.71 -23.84
C PRO A 319 2.63 -15.76 -23.40
N ALA A 320 2.96 -14.47 -23.25
CA ALA A 320 1.97 -13.45 -23.00
C ALA A 320 0.97 -13.43 -24.17
N ALA A 321 -0.30 -13.18 -23.89
CA ALA A 321 -1.29 -13.00 -24.95
C ALA A 321 -0.79 -11.89 -25.89
N GLU A 322 -0.47 -12.25 -27.15
CA GLU A 322 0.03 -11.31 -28.14
C GLU A 322 -0.99 -10.20 -28.32
N ARG A 323 -0.55 -8.96 -28.11
CA ARG A 323 -1.34 -7.77 -28.41
C ARG A 323 -0.60 -6.95 -29.44
N ASN A 324 -1.33 -6.59 -30.48
CA ASN A 324 -0.83 -5.73 -31.54
C ASN A 324 -0.82 -4.27 -31.06
N THR A 325 0.02 -3.95 -30.07
CA THR A 325 0.36 -2.56 -29.78
C THR A 325 1.55 -2.17 -30.65
N THR A 326 1.44 -1.05 -31.35
CA THR A 326 2.56 -0.50 -32.14
C THR A 326 3.66 0.05 -31.24
N HIS A 327 3.32 0.36 -29.99
CA HIS A 327 4.22 0.91 -28.99
C HIS A 327 4.59 -0.15 -27.95
N ILE A 328 5.87 -0.17 -27.60
CA ILE A 328 6.48 -1.02 -26.56
C ILE A 328 6.96 -0.08 -25.45
N ALA A 329 6.50 -0.33 -24.22
CA ALA A 329 6.88 0.37 -23.01
C ALA A 329 8.29 -0.04 -22.59
N GLU A 330 9.27 0.70 -23.08
CA GLU A 330 10.69 0.46 -22.80
C GLU A 330 11.10 1.05 -21.45
N SER A 331 12.08 0.43 -20.81
CA SER A 331 12.68 0.86 -19.54
C SER A 331 14.10 0.29 -19.39
N PRO A 332 14.90 0.77 -18.42
CA PRO A 332 16.22 0.18 -18.14
C PRO A 332 16.20 -1.31 -17.79
N ILE A 333 15.07 -1.82 -17.29
CA ILE A 333 14.87 -3.22 -16.92
C ILE A 333 14.13 -4.05 -17.99
N PHE A 334 13.67 -3.41 -19.07
CA PHE A 334 13.07 -4.05 -20.23
C PHE A 334 13.22 -3.19 -21.49
N CYS A 335 14.16 -3.56 -22.35
CA CYS A 335 14.33 -2.94 -23.66
C CYS A 335 14.66 -4.07 -24.66
N PRO A 336 13.66 -4.64 -25.34
CA PRO A 336 13.87 -5.77 -26.24
C PRO A 336 14.63 -5.39 -27.52
N ARG A 337 14.77 -4.09 -27.79
CA ARG A 337 15.50 -3.55 -28.93
C ARG A 337 16.90 -3.10 -28.51
N ASN A 338 17.72 -2.74 -29.49
CA ASN A 338 19.08 -2.25 -29.23
C ASN A 338 19.12 -0.86 -28.59
N ASP A 339 18.01 -0.13 -28.60
CA ASP A 339 17.91 1.23 -28.06
C ASP A 339 16.43 1.59 -27.77
N PHE A 340 16.21 2.72 -27.12
CA PHE A 340 14.91 3.24 -26.69
C PHE A 340 14.10 3.90 -27.82
N TYR A 341 13.88 3.20 -28.93
CA TYR A 341 13.26 3.77 -30.13
C TYR A 341 11.83 4.29 -29.90
N SER A 342 11.05 3.69 -28.98
CA SER A 342 9.66 4.09 -28.73
C SER A 342 9.57 5.47 -28.07
N ILE A 343 10.59 5.83 -27.30
CA ILE A 343 10.54 6.97 -26.38
C ILE A 343 11.60 8.04 -26.66
N SER A 344 12.59 7.74 -27.51
CA SER A 344 13.71 8.64 -27.83
C SER A 344 13.28 10.03 -28.32
N SER A 345 12.16 10.15 -29.03
CA SER A 345 11.64 11.44 -29.51
C SER A 345 10.84 12.22 -28.46
N GLN A 346 10.61 11.64 -27.28
CA GLN A 346 9.73 12.19 -26.24
C GLN A 346 10.48 12.64 -25.00
N VAL A 347 11.77 12.33 -24.92
CA VAL A 347 12.62 12.66 -23.78
C VAL A 347 13.80 13.51 -24.21
N SER A 348 14.36 14.29 -23.28
CA SER A 348 15.62 14.99 -23.53
C SER A 348 16.78 14.02 -23.76
N ASP A 349 17.81 14.47 -24.48
CA ASP A 349 19.03 13.68 -24.69
C ASP A 349 19.69 13.24 -23.38
N GLY A 350 19.66 14.11 -22.36
CA GLY A 350 20.15 13.80 -21.02
C GLY A 350 19.37 12.64 -20.37
N THR A 351 18.05 12.65 -20.49
CA THR A 351 17.20 11.56 -20.00
C THR A 351 17.48 10.27 -20.76
N LEU A 352 17.55 10.34 -22.09
CA LEU A 352 17.85 9.19 -22.94
C LEU A 352 19.22 8.58 -22.60
N GLN A 353 20.23 9.41 -22.32
CA GLN A 353 21.54 8.95 -21.89
C GLN A 353 21.49 8.23 -20.54
N ILE A 354 20.75 8.77 -19.55
CA ILE A 354 20.54 8.09 -18.26
C ILE A 354 19.93 6.71 -18.48
N LEU A 355 18.90 6.61 -19.32
CA LEU A 355 18.21 5.34 -19.57
C LEU A 355 19.11 4.32 -20.26
N ARG A 356 19.96 4.76 -21.22
CA ARG A 356 20.96 3.92 -21.87
C ARG A 356 22.01 3.41 -20.88
N ASP A 357 22.55 4.29 -20.04
CA ASP A 357 23.53 3.92 -19.02
C ASP A 357 22.95 2.91 -18.02
N MET A 358 21.71 3.13 -17.54
CA MET A 358 21.07 2.21 -16.60
C MET A 358 20.70 0.87 -17.24
N ARG A 359 20.31 0.85 -18.52
CA ARG A 359 20.10 -0.40 -19.27
C ARG A 359 21.41 -1.18 -19.40
N GLU A 360 22.48 -0.54 -19.86
CA GLU A 360 23.79 -1.20 -20.02
C GLU A 360 24.30 -1.74 -18.68
N MET A 361 24.15 -0.96 -17.60
CA MET A 361 24.49 -1.39 -16.25
C MET A 361 23.66 -2.60 -15.80
N THR A 362 22.36 -2.61 -16.09
CA THR A 362 21.45 -3.72 -15.77
C THR A 362 21.85 -4.98 -16.51
N ASP A 363 22.05 -4.88 -17.84
CA ASP A 363 22.44 -5.99 -18.69
C ASP A 363 23.79 -6.56 -18.25
N LEU A 364 24.77 -5.70 -17.96
CA LEU A 364 26.07 -6.11 -17.46
C LEU A 364 25.96 -6.82 -16.10
N PHE A 365 25.15 -6.30 -15.18
CA PHE A 365 24.96 -6.90 -13.85
C PHE A 365 24.25 -8.25 -13.92
N VAL A 366 23.15 -8.33 -14.67
CA VAL A 366 22.39 -9.57 -14.86
C VAL A 366 23.21 -10.65 -15.56
N ASN A 367 24.02 -10.28 -16.55
CA ASN A 367 24.89 -11.23 -17.26
C ASN A 367 26.17 -11.58 -16.48
N SER A 368 26.58 -10.76 -15.51
CA SER A 368 27.78 -11.02 -14.72
C SER A 368 27.74 -12.32 -13.93
N GLU A 369 26.55 -12.79 -13.56
CA GLU A 369 26.38 -14.07 -12.86
C GLU A 369 26.97 -15.24 -13.66
N SER A 370 26.77 -15.24 -14.98
CA SER A 370 27.33 -16.26 -15.86
C SER A 370 28.86 -16.20 -15.90
N ILE A 371 29.42 -14.99 -15.92
CA ILE A 371 30.86 -14.72 -15.93
C ILE A 371 31.49 -15.19 -14.62
N VAL A 372 30.92 -14.78 -13.48
CA VAL A 372 31.39 -15.17 -12.15
C VAL A 372 31.32 -16.68 -11.98
N ARG A 373 30.21 -17.31 -12.37
CA ARG A 373 30.07 -18.77 -12.29
C ARG A 373 31.12 -19.50 -13.12
N GLN A 374 31.42 -19.01 -14.32
CA GLN A 374 32.47 -19.58 -15.17
C GLN A 374 33.87 -19.41 -14.55
N GLN A 375 34.15 -18.29 -13.88
CA GLN A 375 35.43 -18.04 -13.21
C GLN A 375 35.58 -18.83 -11.90
N THR A 376 34.52 -18.97 -11.11
CA THR A 376 34.53 -19.81 -9.90
C THR A 376 34.82 -21.27 -10.25
N LEU A 377 34.32 -21.77 -11.38
CA LEU A 377 34.67 -23.11 -11.89
C LEU A 377 36.14 -23.26 -12.29
N ARG A 378 36.87 -22.15 -12.45
CA ARG A 378 38.31 -22.13 -12.78
C ARG A 378 39.20 -21.86 -11.55
N ASP A 379 38.63 -21.83 -10.34
CA ASP A 379 39.30 -21.48 -9.09
C ASP A 379 39.95 -20.07 -9.10
N GLU A 380 39.51 -19.19 -10.01
CA GLU A 380 39.96 -17.80 -10.08
C GLU A 380 39.14 -16.95 -9.08
N PHE A 381 39.57 -16.93 -7.81
CA PHE A 381 39.15 -15.92 -6.83
C PHE A 381 40.15 -14.76 -6.85
N PRO A 382 39.73 -13.47 -6.86
CA PRO A 382 38.45 -12.88 -6.44
C PRO A 382 37.54 -12.34 -7.56
N TYR A 383 36.36 -11.80 -7.20
CA TYR A 383 35.42 -11.10 -8.12
C TYR A 383 36.16 -10.14 -9.06
N PRO A 384 35.84 -10.09 -10.36
CA PRO A 384 36.59 -9.29 -11.32
C PRO A 384 36.65 -7.81 -10.92
N ARG A 385 37.85 -7.32 -10.58
CA ARG A 385 38.08 -5.90 -10.26
C ARG A 385 37.59 -5.00 -11.39
N ASP A 386 37.75 -5.44 -12.63
CA ASP A 386 37.30 -4.72 -13.83
C ASP A 386 35.78 -4.56 -13.89
N LEU A 387 35.03 -5.52 -13.36
CA LEU A 387 33.58 -5.44 -13.35
C LEU A 387 33.08 -4.49 -12.26
N SER A 388 33.70 -4.54 -11.08
CA SER A 388 33.42 -3.58 -10.00
C SER A 388 33.77 -2.15 -10.43
N SER A 389 34.93 -1.94 -11.06
CA SER A 389 35.33 -0.60 -11.54
C SER A 389 34.38 -0.06 -12.61
N ARG A 390 33.86 -0.91 -13.51
CA ARG A 390 32.81 -0.54 -14.46
C ARG A 390 31.52 -0.09 -13.77
N PHE A 391 31.02 -0.83 -12.77
CA PHE A 391 29.82 -0.40 -12.05
C PHE A 391 29.99 0.92 -11.32
N TRP A 392 31.14 1.13 -10.67
CA TRP A 392 31.46 2.43 -10.07
C TRP A 392 31.60 3.54 -11.11
N SER A 393 32.06 3.23 -12.32
CA SER A 393 32.11 4.22 -13.41
C SER A 393 30.71 4.69 -13.84
N PHE A 394 29.73 3.78 -13.95
CA PHE A 394 28.33 4.15 -14.21
C PHE A 394 27.79 5.04 -13.08
N HIS A 395 28.02 4.64 -11.83
CA HIS A 395 27.55 5.39 -10.67
C HIS A 395 28.14 6.80 -10.62
N ASN A 396 29.46 6.94 -10.78
CA ASN A 396 30.15 8.23 -10.75
C ASN A 396 29.67 9.14 -11.90
N ARG A 397 29.53 8.62 -13.13
CA ARG A 397 28.95 9.40 -14.24
C ARG A 397 27.56 9.90 -13.90
N THR A 398 26.74 9.10 -13.22
CA THR A 398 25.39 9.48 -12.83
C THR A 398 25.39 10.54 -11.71
N LEU A 399 26.34 10.49 -10.78
CA LEU A 399 26.53 11.52 -9.75
C LEU A 399 27.01 12.85 -10.35
N ASP A 400 27.81 12.80 -11.40
CA ASP A 400 28.34 13.99 -12.10
C ASP A 400 27.28 14.68 -12.99
N LEU A 401 26.11 14.07 -13.16
CA LEU A 401 25.02 14.67 -13.94
C LEU A 401 24.49 15.94 -13.25
N PRO A 402 24.35 17.06 -13.99
CA PRO A 402 23.88 18.31 -13.41
C PRO A 402 22.43 18.19 -12.95
N PRO A 403 22.05 18.85 -11.84
CA PRO A 403 20.66 19.01 -11.46
C PRO A 403 19.98 20.03 -12.39
N ASN A 404 18.71 19.78 -12.70
CA ASN A 404 17.83 20.64 -13.50
C ASN A 404 17.53 22.00 -12.89
N SER A 405 17.93 22.23 -11.64
CA SER A 405 17.88 23.56 -11.00
C SER A 405 18.79 24.59 -11.68
N ASP A 406 19.69 24.16 -12.56
CA ASP A 406 20.56 25.04 -13.33
C ASP A 406 19.94 25.36 -14.70
N PRO A 407 19.21 26.48 -14.86
CA PRO A 407 18.58 26.84 -16.13
C PRO A 407 19.58 27.00 -17.28
N SER A 408 20.88 27.12 -17.01
CA SER A 408 21.90 27.20 -18.07
C SER A 408 22.10 25.89 -18.82
N THR A 409 21.75 24.73 -18.22
CA THR A 409 21.99 23.42 -18.83
C THR A 409 20.96 23.00 -19.89
N PHE A 410 19.76 23.59 -19.88
CA PHE A 410 18.66 23.18 -20.77
C PHE A 410 18.25 24.24 -21.81
N ASN A 411 18.96 25.38 -21.86
CA ASN A 411 18.63 26.53 -22.72
C ASN A 411 18.95 26.39 -24.22
N ASN A 412 19.35 25.21 -24.70
CA ASN A 412 19.80 25.05 -26.10
C ASN A 412 18.70 24.73 -27.12
N SER A 413 17.41 24.68 -26.73
CA SER A 413 16.32 24.66 -27.70
C SER A 413 15.97 26.10 -28.12
N GLU A 414 16.59 26.58 -29.21
CA GLU A 414 16.54 27.94 -29.77
C GLU A 414 15.14 28.52 -30.12
N GLY A 415 14.01 28.03 -29.58
CA GLY A 415 12.71 28.60 -29.94
C GLY A 415 11.47 28.20 -29.15
N GLY A 416 11.56 27.47 -28.04
CA GLY A 416 10.37 27.09 -27.28
C GLY A 416 10.67 27.12 -25.79
N GLY A 417 9.79 27.73 -24.99
CA GLY A 417 9.95 27.88 -23.54
C GLY A 417 10.18 26.55 -22.83
N GLY A 418 11.44 26.13 -22.76
CA GLY A 418 11.89 24.92 -22.08
C GLY A 418 11.84 25.14 -20.58
N GLY A 419 10.69 24.83 -19.99
CA GLY A 419 10.60 24.67 -18.54
C GLY A 419 11.52 23.54 -18.05
N PRO A 420 11.72 23.43 -16.73
CA PRO A 420 12.52 22.35 -16.14
C PRO A 420 12.03 20.97 -16.58
N ASP A 421 12.96 20.12 -17.06
CA ASP A 421 12.68 18.72 -17.38
C ASP A 421 12.54 17.86 -16.11
N HIS A 422 11.32 17.73 -15.63
CA HIS A 422 11.02 16.95 -14.43
C HIS A 422 11.13 15.42 -14.63
N VAL A 423 11.02 14.94 -15.88
CA VAL A 423 11.24 13.53 -16.22
C VAL A 423 12.72 13.19 -16.06
N TYR A 424 13.60 14.07 -16.55
CA TYR A 424 15.05 13.98 -16.34
C TYR A 424 15.39 13.87 -14.85
N GLU A 425 14.85 14.75 -14.01
CA GLU A 425 15.15 14.72 -12.57
C GLU A 425 14.70 13.44 -11.87
N ALA A 426 13.48 12.97 -12.19
CA ALA A 426 12.98 11.71 -11.64
C ALA A 426 13.89 10.54 -12.05
N CYS A 427 14.29 10.48 -13.33
CA CYS A 427 15.20 9.46 -13.85
C CYS A 427 16.60 9.56 -13.23
N ARG A 428 17.15 10.76 -13.07
CA ARG A 428 18.47 11.03 -12.49
C ARG A 428 18.52 10.53 -11.04
N HIS A 429 17.56 10.91 -10.20
CA HIS A 429 17.52 10.45 -8.82
C HIS A 429 17.33 8.93 -8.69
N ALA A 430 16.48 8.32 -9.54
CA ALA A 430 16.31 6.87 -9.58
C ALA A 430 17.60 6.17 -10.03
N ALA A 431 18.28 6.69 -11.05
CA ALA A 431 19.54 6.15 -11.57
C ALA A 431 20.65 6.19 -10.53
N ILE A 432 20.76 7.26 -9.73
CA ILE A 432 21.76 7.38 -8.67
C ILE A 432 21.54 6.29 -7.61
N LEU A 433 20.31 6.12 -7.14
CA LEU A 433 19.95 5.06 -6.18
C LEU A 433 20.22 3.66 -6.74
N TYR A 434 19.76 3.42 -7.96
CA TYR A 434 19.83 2.11 -8.61
C TYR A 434 21.28 1.70 -8.92
N SER A 435 22.07 2.63 -9.47
CA SER A 435 23.49 2.42 -9.74
C SER A 435 24.30 2.23 -8.46
N TYR A 436 23.99 2.96 -7.38
CA TYR A 436 24.64 2.74 -6.09
C TYR A 436 24.36 1.34 -5.55
N ALA A 437 23.09 0.90 -5.57
CA ALA A 437 22.72 -0.43 -5.12
C ALA A 437 23.50 -1.52 -5.87
N ILE A 438 23.61 -1.41 -7.20
CA ILE A 438 24.38 -2.35 -8.03
C ILE A 438 25.89 -2.26 -7.77
N ALA A 439 26.46 -1.06 -7.72
CA ALA A 439 27.91 -0.87 -7.54
C ALA A 439 28.39 -1.31 -6.14
N ALA A 440 27.62 -1.00 -5.10
CA ALA A 440 27.88 -1.39 -3.72
C ALA A 440 27.39 -2.80 -3.38
N ARG A 441 26.60 -3.44 -4.27
CA ARG A 441 25.97 -4.74 -4.06
C ARG A 441 25.20 -4.82 -2.75
N VAL A 442 24.33 -3.84 -2.54
CA VAL A 442 23.42 -3.79 -1.39
C VAL A 442 21.98 -3.76 -1.88
N PRO A 443 21.01 -4.25 -1.09
CA PRO A 443 19.59 -4.08 -1.41
C PRO A 443 19.25 -2.61 -1.67
N ILE A 444 18.26 -2.37 -2.54
CA ILE A 444 17.81 -1.02 -2.90
C ILE A 444 17.28 -0.28 -1.66
N SER A 445 16.63 -0.98 -0.73
CA SER A 445 16.21 -0.39 0.55
C SER A 445 17.40 0.07 1.41
N THR A 446 18.49 -0.69 1.41
CA THR A 446 19.75 -0.33 2.09
C THR A 446 20.44 0.85 1.40
N ALA A 447 20.44 0.89 0.07
CA ALA A 447 20.94 2.03 -0.70
C ALA A 447 20.20 3.33 -0.36
N GLY A 448 18.85 3.27 -0.25
CA GLY A 448 18.04 4.42 0.17
C GLY A 448 18.40 4.97 1.54
N GLN A 449 18.65 4.08 2.51
CA GLN A 449 19.08 4.46 3.86
C GLN A 449 20.48 5.08 3.87
N TYR A 450 21.42 4.52 3.11
CA TYR A 450 22.77 5.08 2.98
C TYR A 450 22.74 6.48 2.38
N PHE A 451 21.92 6.68 1.34
CA PHE A 451 21.85 7.94 0.62
C PHE A 451 21.47 9.12 1.51
N GLU A 452 20.54 8.91 2.44
CA GLU A 452 20.12 9.92 3.42
C GLU A 452 21.30 10.45 4.27
N HIS A 453 22.31 9.60 4.53
CA HIS A 453 23.47 9.95 5.34
C HIS A 453 24.62 10.49 4.49
N ALA A 454 24.83 9.92 3.30
CA ALA A 454 26.02 10.20 2.48
C ALA A 454 25.88 11.43 1.57
N TYR A 455 24.65 11.79 1.17
CA TYR A 455 24.40 12.86 0.21
C TYR A 455 23.39 13.90 0.73
N PRO A 456 23.62 14.54 1.90
CA PRO A 456 22.71 15.57 2.42
C PRO A 456 22.57 16.77 1.47
N GLN A 457 23.59 17.04 0.63
CA GLN A 457 23.55 18.08 -0.40
C GLN A 457 22.56 17.81 -1.54
N MET A 458 22.14 16.55 -1.72
CA MET A 458 21.12 16.18 -2.70
C MET A 458 19.70 16.27 -2.15
N ALA A 459 19.54 16.79 -0.92
CA ALA A 459 18.25 17.07 -0.34
C ALA A 459 17.50 18.08 -1.20
N VAL A 460 16.30 17.69 -1.64
CA VAL A 460 15.41 18.58 -2.37
C VAL A 460 14.70 19.47 -1.37
N GLN A 461 14.87 20.78 -1.51
CA GLN A 461 13.99 21.73 -0.87
C GLN A 461 12.63 21.64 -1.56
N VAL A 462 11.70 20.94 -0.92
CA VAL A 462 10.32 20.90 -1.36
C VAL A 462 9.67 22.17 -0.85
N ASP A 463 9.51 23.16 -1.72
CA ASP A 463 8.67 24.31 -1.44
C ASP A 463 7.20 23.84 -1.46
N PRO A 464 6.52 23.76 -0.30
CA PRO A 464 5.15 23.27 -0.25
C PRO A 464 4.18 24.20 -1.00
N SER A 465 4.56 25.45 -1.27
CA SER A 465 3.75 26.39 -2.04
C SER A 465 3.76 26.11 -3.54
N GLN A 466 4.78 25.40 -4.04
CA GLN A 466 4.91 25.01 -5.45
C GLN A 466 4.29 23.64 -5.75
N CYS A 467 3.92 22.88 -4.73
CA CYS A 467 3.08 21.70 -4.92
C CYS A 467 1.69 22.20 -5.32
N THR A 468 1.45 22.32 -6.63
CA THR A 468 0.13 22.59 -7.18
C THR A 468 -0.88 21.58 -6.61
N PRO A 469 -2.06 22.03 -6.17
CA PRO A 469 -3.05 21.14 -5.59
C PRO A 469 -3.41 20.03 -6.59
N SER A 470 -3.14 18.79 -6.17
CA SER A 470 -3.59 17.50 -6.70
C SER A 470 -3.27 17.20 -8.18
N PHE A 471 -2.46 16.16 -8.34
CA PHE A 471 -2.10 15.36 -9.53
C PHE A 471 -3.27 15.04 -10.48
N PHE A 472 -4.54 15.17 -10.05
CA PHE A 472 -5.76 14.91 -10.85
C PHE A 472 -6.99 15.80 -10.57
N ASP A 473 -6.87 16.93 -9.87
CA ASP A 473 -8.03 17.83 -9.71
C ASP A 473 -8.35 18.67 -10.97
N ALA A 474 -7.58 18.52 -12.04
CA ALA A 474 -7.77 19.22 -13.31
C ALA A 474 -8.92 18.67 -14.19
N ALA A 475 -9.89 17.95 -13.60
CA ALA A 475 -11.18 17.78 -14.25
C ALA A 475 -11.90 19.14 -14.19
N GLU A 476 -11.64 19.97 -15.22
CA GLU A 476 -12.25 21.28 -15.44
C GLU A 476 -13.72 21.28 -15.00
N THR A 477 -14.02 21.91 -13.87
CA THR A 477 -15.37 22.37 -13.60
C THR A 477 -15.63 23.47 -14.61
N PRO A 478 -16.50 23.29 -15.63
CA PRO A 478 -16.83 24.36 -16.54
C PRO A 478 -17.47 25.46 -15.70
N SER A 479 -16.78 26.59 -15.58
CA SER A 479 -17.30 27.80 -14.98
C SER A 479 -18.46 28.28 -15.85
N THR A 480 -19.66 27.84 -15.51
CA THR A 480 -20.89 28.39 -16.06
C THR A 480 -21.01 29.83 -15.58
N SER A 481 -20.48 30.75 -16.38
CA SER A 481 -20.76 32.18 -16.31
C SER A 481 -22.23 32.41 -16.70
N GLY A 482 -23.14 32.10 -15.78
CA GLY A 482 -24.54 32.50 -15.83
C GLY A 482 -24.74 33.66 -14.87
N GLY A 483 -24.74 34.88 -15.39
CA GLY A 483 -25.21 36.03 -14.65
C GLY A 483 -26.72 35.92 -14.41
N ASP A 484 -27.12 36.03 -13.15
CA ASP A 484 -28.26 36.85 -12.77
C ASP A 484 -28.23 37.10 -11.26
N GLY A 485 -28.27 38.38 -10.92
CA GLY A 485 -28.03 38.88 -9.57
C GLY A 485 -29.19 38.64 -8.62
N ILE A 486 -28.88 38.12 -7.44
CA ILE A 486 -29.59 38.46 -6.21
C ILE A 486 -28.54 38.66 -5.11
N ALA A 487 -28.49 39.87 -4.57
CA ALA A 487 -27.60 40.28 -3.51
C ALA A 487 -27.95 39.57 -2.19
N ALA A 488 -27.02 38.79 -1.65
CA ALA A 488 -27.07 38.26 -0.30
C ALA A 488 -25.89 38.82 0.50
N LEU A 489 -26.19 39.64 1.51
CA LEU A 489 -25.25 40.23 2.44
C LEU A 489 -24.74 39.17 3.42
N THR A 490 -23.46 38.84 3.36
CA THR A 490 -22.74 38.11 4.42
C THR A 490 -21.74 39.03 5.12
N PRO A 491 -21.64 39.02 6.46
CA PRO A 491 -20.73 39.88 7.20
C PRO A 491 -19.29 39.39 7.07
N VAL A 492 -18.42 40.30 6.60
CA VAL A 492 -16.96 40.13 6.62
C VAL A 492 -16.47 40.32 8.06
N SER A 493 -16.08 39.21 8.69
CA SER A 493 -15.28 39.22 9.91
C SER A 493 -13.82 39.11 9.52
N SER A 494 -13.15 40.25 9.43
CA SER A 494 -11.70 40.38 9.23
C SER A 494 -10.96 40.02 10.51
N SER A 495 -10.65 38.74 10.70
CA SER A 495 -9.70 38.28 11.73
C SER A 495 -8.30 38.22 11.12
N THR A 496 -7.46 39.17 11.50
CA THR A 496 -6.03 39.24 11.14
C THR A 496 -5.28 38.15 11.89
N THR A 497 -5.28 36.92 11.37
CA THR A 497 -4.39 35.85 11.83
C THR A 497 -2.99 36.14 11.29
N THR A 498 -2.05 36.38 12.20
CA THR A 498 -0.61 36.44 11.89
C THR A 498 -0.21 35.12 11.23
N ALA A 499 0.00 35.15 9.91
CA ALA A 499 0.41 34.01 9.12
C ALA A 499 1.83 33.61 9.53
N THR A 500 1.94 32.60 10.38
CA THR A 500 3.21 31.92 10.65
C THR A 500 3.64 31.28 9.34
N THR A 501 4.70 31.82 8.72
CA THR A 501 5.27 31.26 7.48
C THR A 501 5.67 29.81 7.75
N PRO A 502 5.15 28.82 7.01
CA PRO A 502 5.53 27.43 7.20
C PRO A 502 7.03 27.28 6.97
N SER A 503 7.74 26.77 7.97
CA SER A 503 9.17 26.49 7.89
C SER A 503 9.42 25.45 6.78
N CYS A 504 10.26 25.78 5.81
CA CYS A 504 10.67 24.86 4.75
C CYS A 504 11.37 23.64 5.36
N VAL A 505 10.73 22.47 5.28
CA VAL A 505 11.32 21.22 5.75
C VAL A 505 12.10 20.60 4.59
N SER A 506 13.42 20.56 4.71
CA SER A 506 14.27 19.86 3.74
C SER A 506 14.26 18.38 4.07
N SER A 507 13.73 17.55 3.17
CA SER A 507 13.87 16.09 3.27
C SER A 507 15.00 15.64 2.37
N ALA A 508 16.01 15.00 2.96
CA ALA A 508 17.15 14.46 2.22
C ALA A 508 16.84 13.12 1.54
N HIS A 509 15.66 12.53 1.78
CA HIS A 509 15.38 11.19 1.28
C HIS A 509 15.07 11.22 -0.23
N PRO A 510 15.79 10.44 -1.05
CA PRO A 510 15.71 10.52 -2.52
C PRO A 510 14.34 10.12 -3.07
N ALA A 511 13.58 9.27 -2.36
CA ALA A 511 12.20 8.98 -2.74
C ALA A 511 11.28 10.23 -2.70
N VAL A 512 11.51 11.15 -1.76
CA VAL A 512 10.76 12.42 -1.68
C VAL A 512 11.12 13.31 -2.86
N ALA A 513 12.41 13.37 -3.22
CA ALA A 513 12.89 14.07 -4.41
C ALA A 513 12.27 13.54 -5.71
N ILE A 514 12.26 12.21 -5.87
CA ILE A 514 11.65 11.54 -7.03
C ILE A 514 10.15 11.84 -7.11
N LEU A 515 9.42 11.71 -5.99
CA LEU A 515 8.00 12.03 -5.97
C LEU A 515 7.74 13.49 -6.35
N ALA A 516 8.53 14.42 -5.79
CA ALA A 516 8.40 15.83 -6.09
C ALA A 516 8.71 16.14 -7.57
N ALA A 517 9.63 15.43 -8.21
CA ALA A 517 9.88 15.54 -9.64
C ALA A 517 8.68 15.02 -10.47
N ILE A 518 8.16 13.83 -10.13
CA ILE A 518 6.97 13.27 -10.80
C ILE A 518 5.78 14.23 -10.69
N GLN A 519 5.52 14.78 -9.51
CA GLN A 519 4.39 15.68 -9.26
C GLN A 519 4.50 17.04 -9.98
N ARG A 520 5.72 17.51 -10.26
CA ARG A 520 5.93 18.75 -11.02
C ARG A 520 5.88 18.55 -12.53
N THR A 521 5.89 17.31 -13.02
CA THR A 521 5.81 17.05 -14.46
C THR A 521 4.47 17.57 -15.01
N PRO A 522 4.48 18.54 -15.94
CA PRO A 522 3.24 19.06 -16.52
C PRO A 522 2.53 17.95 -17.31
N ASN A 523 1.20 17.90 -17.21
CA ASN A 523 0.37 16.87 -17.86
C ASN A 523 0.96 15.47 -17.68
N VAL A 524 1.07 15.01 -16.43
CA VAL A 524 1.70 13.74 -16.07
C VAL A 524 1.22 12.59 -16.96
N GLN A 525 -0.08 12.52 -17.28
CA GLN A 525 -0.63 11.48 -18.15
C GLN A 525 -0.05 11.51 -19.57
N ASP A 526 0.17 12.69 -20.13
CA ASP A 526 0.76 12.85 -21.47
C ASP A 526 2.27 12.60 -21.42
N ALA A 527 2.97 13.24 -20.47
CA ALA A 527 4.42 13.15 -20.33
C ALA A 527 4.88 11.72 -20.00
N TRP A 528 4.15 11.01 -19.15
CA TRP A 528 4.46 9.64 -18.77
C TRP A 528 3.67 8.58 -19.54
N GLY A 529 2.80 8.98 -20.47
CA GLY A 529 1.89 8.09 -21.18
C GLY A 529 2.62 6.97 -21.89
N ASP A 530 3.55 7.34 -22.78
CA ASP A 530 4.43 6.44 -23.51
C ASP A 530 5.69 6.07 -22.71
N LEU A 531 6.02 6.83 -21.66
CA LEU A 531 7.11 6.54 -20.73
C LEU A 531 6.67 5.66 -19.55
N VAL A 532 5.50 5.01 -19.61
CA VAL A 532 4.95 4.25 -18.48
C VAL A 532 5.88 3.13 -18.00
N GLY A 533 6.69 2.54 -18.89
CA GLY A 533 7.73 1.59 -18.52
C GLY A 533 8.86 2.22 -17.70
N VAL A 534 9.27 3.44 -18.06
CA VAL A 534 10.25 4.23 -17.31
C VAL A 534 9.67 4.67 -15.98
N LEU A 535 8.42 5.16 -15.93
CA LEU A 535 7.73 5.55 -14.70
C LEU A 535 7.63 4.37 -13.73
N LEU A 536 7.31 3.17 -14.23
CA LEU A 536 7.31 1.96 -13.44
C LEU A 536 8.70 1.72 -12.83
N TRP A 537 9.77 1.72 -13.63
CA TRP A 537 11.13 1.53 -13.10
C TRP A 537 11.50 2.57 -12.02
N VAL A 538 11.24 3.85 -12.28
CA VAL A 538 11.49 4.95 -11.32
C VAL A 538 10.73 4.71 -10.01
N THR A 539 9.45 4.40 -10.09
CA THR A 539 8.59 4.21 -8.91
C THR A 539 8.93 2.93 -8.14
N LEU A 540 9.33 1.85 -8.82
CA LEU A 540 9.83 0.64 -8.17
C LEU A 540 11.09 0.93 -7.35
N VAL A 541 12.10 1.57 -7.94
CA VAL A 541 13.34 1.93 -7.25
C VAL A 541 13.06 2.84 -6.06
N ALA A 542 12.27 3.90 -6.26
CA ALA A 542 11.98 4.89 -5.23
C ALA A 542 11.15 4.31 -4.07
N THR A 543 10.14 3.49 -4.37
CA THR A 543 9.30 2.84 -3.35
C THR A 543 10.11 1.86 -2.51
N THR A 544 10.94 1.03 -3.15
CA THR A 544 11.82 0.09 -2.43
C THR A 544 12.84 0.82 -1.58
N ALA A 545 13.44 1.90 -2.08
CA ALA A 545 14.36 2.75 -1.31
C ALA A 545 13.68 3.41 -0.10
N ALA A 546 12.41 3.79 -0.23
CA ALA A 546 11.62 4.39 0.84
C ALA A 546 11.18 3.41 1.93
N ARG A 547 11.46 2.10 1.79
CA ARG A 547 11.13 1.07 2.79
C ARG A 547 11.83 1.36 4.13
N ALA A 548 11.04 1.43 5.20
CA ALA A 548 11.55 1.60 6.55
C ALA A 548 12.42 0.40 6.98
N PRO A 549 13.50 0.61 7.76
CA PRO A 549 14.33 -0.47 8.26
C PRO A 549 13.52 -1.44 9.15
N PRO A 550 13.85 -2.74 9.18
CA PRO A 550 13.11 -3.71 9.99
C PRO A 550 13.00 -3.35 11.48
N SER A 551 14.02 -2.67 12.03
CA SER A 551 14.10 -2.29 13.43
C SER A 551 13.04 -1.27 13.87
N SER A 552 12.51 -0.44 12.96
CA SER A 552 11.50 0.57 13.32
C SER A 552 10.10 -0.02 13.48
N ARG A 553 9.82 -1.20 12.90
CA ARG A 553 8.48 -1.83 12.93
C ARG A 553 8.12 -2.44 14.28
N ALA A 554 9.12 -2.92 15.02
CA ALA A 554 8.88 -3.52 16.33
C ALA A 554 8.30 -2.53 17.36
N ALA A 555 8.54 -1.22 17.16
CA ALA A 555 8.05 -0.19 18.08
C ALA A 555 6.60 0.26 17.80
N SER A 556 6.12 0.16 16.55
CA SER A 556 4.78 0.62 16.16
C SER A 556 3.69 -0.45 16.33
N ALA A 557 4.05 -1.73 16.33
CA ALA A 557 3.09 -2.83 16.39
C ALA A 557 2.28 -2.91 17.70
N GLY A 558 2.71 -2.26 18.79
CA GLY A 558 2.02 -2.32 20.08
C GLY A 558 0.75 -1.46 20.22
N GLY A 559 0.31 -0.76 19.17
CA GLY A 559 -0.65 0.35 19.30
C GLY A 559 -2.14 0.04 19.06
N PHE A 560 -2.52 -0.66 18.00
CA PHE A 560 -3.95 -0.73 17.61
C PHE A 560 -4.33 -1.89 16.67
N GLY A 561 -3.36 -2.63 16.09
CA GLY A 561 -3.59 -3.59 15.00
C GLY A 561 -3.89 -5.04 15.38
N ASP A 562 -3.67 -5.45 16.64
CA ASP A 562 -3.76 -6.87 17.05
C ASP A 562 -5.19 -7.44 17.06
N TYR A 563 -6.24 -6.61 16.95
CA TYR A 563 -7.63 -7.08 17.00
C TYR A 563 -8.14 -7.70 15.68
N LEU A 564 -7.49 -7.45 14.54
CA LEU A 564 -7.96 -7.95 13.24
C LEU A 564 -7.03 -9.01 12.62
N SER A 565 -5.74 -9.03 12.98
CA SER A 565 -4.77 -10.00 12.41
C SER A 565 -4.76 -11.36 13.13
N GLY A 566 -5.12 -11.40 14.42
CA GLY A 566 -5.00 -12.61 15.26
C GLY A 566 -5.96 -13.78 14.97
N GLY A 567 -6.92 -13.62 14.06
CA GLY A 567 -7.95 -14.65 13.79
C GLY A 567 -7.61 -15.65 12.67
N TYR A 568 -6.68 -15.34 11.77
CA TYR A 568 -6.54 -16.05 10.49
C TYR A 568 -5.44 -17.12 10.46
N ALA A 569 -4.43 -17.02 11.33
CA ALA A 569 -3.35 -18.01 11.37
C ALA A 569 -3.79 -19.38 11.90
N ALA A 570 -4.89 -19.47 12.67
CA ALA A 570 -5.33 -20.70 13.31
C ALA A 570 -6.33 -21.54 12.48
N ALA A 571 -7.05 -20.95 11.52
CA ALA A 571 -8.13 -21.63 10.79
C ALA A 571 -7.67 -22.47 9.58
N LEU A 572 -6.42 -22.31 9.13
CA LEU A 572 -5.88 -22.99 7.94
C LEU A 572 -4.85 -24.10 8.26
N ALA A 573 -4.66 -24.46 9.54
CA ALA A 573 -3.63 -25.40 9.99
C ALA A 573 -4.18 -26.74 10.52
N SER A 574 -5.33 -27.22 10.02
CA SER A 574 -5.86 -28.54 10.40
C SER A 574 -6.30 -29.35 9.18
N ALA A 575 -5.31 -29.93 8.50
CA ALA A 575 -5.51 -31.08 7.63
C ALA A 575 -4.36 -32.08 7.85
N SER A 576 -4.73 -33.18 8.51
CA SER A 576 -4.03 -34.42 8.83
C SER A 576 -2.89 -34.88 7.89
N GLN A 577 -1.73 -35.21 8.49
CA GLN A 577 -0.80 -36.24 7.98
C GLN A 577 -0.75 -37.43 8.96
N PRO A 578 -0.70 -38.69 8.48
CA PRO A 578 -0.58 -39.85 9.34
C PRO A 578 0.88 -40.11 9.74
N ALA A 579 1.05 -40.48 11.01
CA ALA A 579 2.32 -40.84 11.62
C ALA A 579 2.85 -42.19 11.08
N ALA A 580 4.11 -42.20 10.64
CA ALA A 580 4.87 -43.41 10.41
C ALA A 580 6.01 -43.48 11.44
N SER A 581 5.87 -44.45 12.35
CA SER A 581 6.85 -44.85 13.36
C SER A 581 8.00 -45.62 12.73
N GLY A 582 9.23 -45.20 12.97
CA GLY A 582 10.46 -45.92 12.58
C GLY A 582 11.56 -45.72 13.61
N THR A 583 11.57 -46.59 14.63
CA THR A 583 12.64 -46.82 15.60
C THR A 583 13.87 -47.42 14.91
N MET A 584 15.09 -47.01 15.30
CA MET A 584 16.36 -47.79 15.30
C MET A 584 17.52 -46.88 15.83
N PRO A 585 18.67 -47.42 16.28
CA PRO A 585 19.32 -47.01 17.53
C PRO A 585 20.67 -46.31 17.37
N THR A 586 21.07 -45.67 18.47
CA THR A 586 22.40 -45.15 18.82
C THR A 586 23.52 -46.19 18.72
N PRO A 587 24.78 -45.73 18.57
CA PRO A 587 25.70 -45.93 19.70
C PRO A 587 26.71 -44.79 19.97
N ASP A 588 27.14 -44.79 21.24
CA ASP A 588 28.46 -44.47 21.80
C ASP A 588 29.02 -43.03 21.86
N ALA A 589 28.83 -42.46 23.06
CA ALA A 589 29.85 -42.12 24.05
C ALA A 589 31.23 -41.58 23.59
N SER A 590 31.53 -40.35 24.03
CA SER A 590 32.71 -40.08 24.87
C SER A 590 32.62 -38.73 25.60
N PRO A 591 33.23 -38.59 26.80
CA PRO A 591 33.02 -37.46 27.72
C PRO A 591 34.24 -36.52 27.75
N TYR A 592 34.06 -35.19 27.79
CA TYR A 592 35.07 -34.29 28.37
C TYR A 592 34.49 -32.91 28.78
N SER A 593 34.51 -32.72 30.10
CA SER A 593 34.69 -31.52 30.92
C SER A 593 33.71 -30.32 30.96
N PRO A 594 33.47 -29.78 32.18
CA PRO A 594 32.61 -28.63 32.44
C PRO A 594 33.40 -27.30 32.47
N GLY A 595 32.83 -26.26 31.87
CA GLY A 595 33.27 -24.88 32.02
C GLY A 595 32.07 -24.02 32.41
N SER A 596 31.83 -23.91 33.71
CA SER A 596 30.81 -23.04 34.30
C SER A 596 31.20 -21.57 34.14
N ALA A 597 30.70 -20.92 33.09
CA ALA A 597 30.76 -19.48 32.95
C ALA A 597 29.64 -18.83 33.79
N SER A 598 30.07 -18.07 34.79
CA SER A 598 29.27 -17.19 35.63
C SER A 598 28.46 -16.20 34.79
N CYS A 599 27.13 -16.33 34.80
CA CYS A 599 26.22 -15.30 34.32
C CYS A 599 26.28 -14.09 35.28
N SER A 600 26.82 -12.98 34.79
CA SER A 600 26.76 -11.68 35.47
C SER A 600 25.33 -11.12 35.39
N PRO A 601 24.85 -10.39 36.41
CA PRO A 601 23.46 -9.98 36.51
C PRO A 601 23.13 -8.81 35.56
N ALA A 602 21.91 -8.89 35.02
CA ALA A 602 21.12 -7.87 34.35
C ALA A 602 21.65 -6.43 34.47
N GLY A 603 22.31 -5.96 33.40
CA GLY A 603 22.50 -4.53 33.17
C GLY A 603 21.14 -3.88 32.93
N SER A 604 20.80 -2.90 33.76
CA SER A 604 19.63 -2.04 33.60
C SER A 604 19.68 -1.40 32.20
N THR A 605 18.84 -1.88 31.28
CA THR A 605 18.68 -1.29 29.95
C THR A 605 17.99 0.05 30.13
N ALA A 606 18.79 1.13 30.20
CA ALA A 606 18.29 2.48 30.16
C ALA A 606 17.41 2.65 28.90
N ALA A 607 16.16 3.07 29.09
CA ALA A 607 15.23 3.30 28.00
C ALA A 607 15.84 4.33 27.03
N ALA A 608 15.83 4.00 25.73
CA ALA A 608 16.29 4.94 24.71
C ALA A 608 15.49 6.24 24.78
N PRO A 609 16.12 7.42 24.59
CA PRO A 609 15.41 8.68 24.55
C PRO A 609 14.36 8.68 23.42
N PRO A 610 13.22 9.35 23.61
CA PRO A 610 12.20 9.45 22.57
C PRO A 610 12.78 10.11 21.30
N PRO A 611 12.32 9.73 20.09
CA PRO A 611 12.79 10.32 18.84
C PRO A 611 12.52 11.82 18.82
N SER A 612 13.41 12.59 18.18
CA SER A 612 13.20 14.03 17.98
C SER A 612 12.00 14.28 17.08
N SER A 613 11.34 15.44 17.23
CA SER A 613 10.22 15.83 16.37
C SER A 613 10.60 15.87 14.89
N GLU A 614 11.85 16.21 14.57
CA GLU A 614 12.38 16.21 13.20
C GLU A 614 12.51 14.80 12.62
N ALA A 615 12.89 13.80 13.42
CA ALA A 615 12.94 12.42 12.97
C ALA A 615 11.54 11.89 12.65
N VAL A 616 10.58 12.17 13.52
CA VAL A 616 9.16 11.79 13.32
C VAL A 616 8.59 12.43 12.06
N GLN A 617 8.89 13.71 11.79
CA GLN A 617 8.45 14.38 10.57
C GLN A 617 9.10 13.78 9.31
N ARG A 618 10.40 13.48 9.35
CA ARG A 618 11.10 12.83 8.22
C ARG A 618 10.52 11.45 7.91
N ASP A 619 10.24 10.65 8.93
CA ASP A 619 9.61 9.34 8.78
C ASP A 619 8.20 9.47 8.19
N TYR A 620 7.43 10.47 8.62
CA TYR A 620 6.11 10.76 8.07
C TYR A 620 6.18 11.13 6.58
N GLU A 621 7.06 12.05 6.17
CA GLU A 621 7.21 12.42 4.76
C GLU A 621 7.72 11.26 3.91
N ARG A 622 8.63 10.44 4.45
CA ARG A 622 9.08 9.21 3.80
C ARG A 622 7.94 8.22 3.59
N ALA A 623 7.13 7.98 4.62
CA ALA A 623 5.97 7.08 4.54
C ALA A 623 4.93 7.60 3.54
N LYS A 624 4.64 8.90 3.56
CA LYS A 624 3.77 9.57 2.58
C LYS A 624 4.28 9.40 1.16
N ALA A 625 5.59 9.61 0.95
CA ALA A 625 6.20 9.47 -0.36
C ALA A 625 6.16 8.03 -0.86
N ARG A 626 6.47 7.06 0.01
CA ARG A 626 6.35 5.64 -0.29
C ARG A 626 4.93 5.28 -0.71
N LYS A 627 3.90 5.75 0.01
CA LYS A 627 2.50 5.50 -0.31
C LYS A 627 2.14 5.98 -1.73
N HIS A 628 2.56 7.20 -2.07
CA HIS A 628 2.34 7.76 -3.40
C HIS A 628 3.05 6.97 -4.50
N LEU A 629 4.33 6.70 -4.31
CA LEU A 629 5.14 5.98 -5.30
C LEU A 629 4.65 4.53 -5.49
N ALA A 630 4.27 3.84 -4.41
CA ALA A 630 3.69 2.50 -4.46
C ALA A 630 2.37 2.48 -5.24
N MET A 631 1.52 3.47 -4.99
CA MET A 631 0.27 3.61 -5.74
C MET A 631 0.54 3.89 -7.22
N THR A 632 1.43 4.81 -7.56
CA THR A 632 1.83 5.05 -8.96
C THR A 632 2.39 3.79 -9.62
N ALA A 633 3.20 3.00 -8.92
CA ALA A 633 3.70 1.72 -9.42
C ALA A 633 2.54 0.75 -9.72
N ILE A 634 1.53 0.64 -8.85
CA ILE A 634 0.34 -0.18 -9.09
C ILE A 634 -0.43 0.29 -10.32
N LEU A 635 -0.63 1.60 -10.49
CA LEU A 635 -1.32 2.14 -11.67
C LEU A 635 -0.53 1.79 -12.95
N CYS A 636 0.80 1.92 -12.93
CA CYS A 636 1.66 1.53 -14.04
C CYS A 636 1.58 0.02 -14.32
N THR A 637 1.65 -0.83 -13.29
CA THR A 637 1.53 -2.28 -13.39
C THR A 637 0.17 -2.69 -13.95
N ILE A 638 -0.92 -2.03 -13.54
CA ILE A 638 -2.26 -2.31 -14.07
C ILE A 638 -2.33 -1.88 -15.54
N LYS A 639 -1.92 -0.66 -15.88
CA LYS A 639 -1.90 -0.19 -17.28
C LYS A 639 -1.08 -1.13 -18.17
N LEU A 640 0.15 -1.46 -17.79
CA LEU A 640 1.02 -2.35 -18.55
C LEU A 640 0.54 -3.80 -18.57
N GLY A 641 0.04 -4.32 -17.45
CA GLY A 641 -0.52 -5.67 -17.35
C GLY A 641 -1.69 -5.90 -18.30
N PHE A 642 -2.52 -4.87 -18.49
CA PHE A 642 -3.62 -4.94 -19.45
C PHE A 642 -3.23 -4.55 -20.86
N GLU A 643 -2.43 -3.51 -21.09
CA GLU A 643 -2.16 -3.03 -22.46
C GLU A 643 -0.97 -3.73 -23.11
N GLN A 644 0.07 -4.00 -22.33
CA GLN A 644 1.38 -4.47 -22.80
C GLN A 644 1.95 -5.59 -21.91
N PRO A 645 1.25 -6.74 -21.77
CA PRO A 645 1.68 -7.83 -20.89
C PRO A 645 3.07 -8.39 -21.26
N GLY A 646 3.47 -8.25 -22.53
CA GLY A 646 4.79 -8.64 -23.02
C GLY A 646 5.94 -7.75 -22.53
N ALA A 647 5.66 -6.58 -21.96
CA ALA A 647 6.67 -5.68 -21.40
C ALA A 647 6.81 -5.81 -19.87
N ILE A 648 5.69 -5.90 -19.15
CA ILE A 648 5.66 -5.90 -17.68
C ILE A 648 6.32 -7.14 -17.06
N LEU A 649 5.92 -8.36 -17.47
CA LEU A 649 6.43 -9.59 -16.83
C LEU A 649 7.95 -9.75 -17.05
N PRO A 650 8.50 -9.48 -18.25
CA PRO A 650 9.96 -9.47 -18.42
C PRO A 650 10.66 -8.38 -17.60
N ALA A 651 10.08 -7.17 -17.49
CA ALA A 651 10.64 -6.10 -16.65
C ALA A 651 10.73 -6.52 -15.18
N GLU A 652 9.65 -7.06 -14.63
CA GLU A 652 9.59 -7.57 -13.25
C GLU A 652 10.55 -8.74 -13.04
N ARG A 653 10.65 -9.66 -14.02
CA ARG A 653 11.65 -10.75 -14.00
C ARG A 653 13.07 -10.20 -13.89
N THR A 654 13.42 -9.22 -14.73
CA THR A 654 14.76 -8.60 -14.72
C THR A 654 15.04 -7.98 -13.37
N LEU A 655 14.09 -7.23 -12.81
CA LEU A 655 14.29 -6.58 -11.52
C LEU A 655 14.38 -7.57 -10.35
N LEU A 656 13.57 -8.63 -10.34
CA LEU A 656 13.70 -9.73 -9.37
C LEU A 656 15.06 -10.41 -9.47
N ARG A 657 15.59 -10.59 -10.68
CA ARG A 657 16.93 -11.14 -10.90
C ARG A 657 18.02 -10.21 -10.35
N VAL A 658 17.90 -8.90 -10.60
CA VAL A 658 18.80 -7.89 -10.01
C VAL A 658 18.76 -7.98 -8.48
N GLN A 659 17.58 -7.97 -7.86
CA GLN A 659 17.45 -8.09 -6.40
C GLN A 659 18.02 -9.41 -5.85
N GLY A 660 17.82 -10.51 -6.57
CA GLY A 660 18.41 -11.81 -6.22
C GLY A 660 19.94 -11.78 -6.23
N LEU A 661 20.54 -11.03 -7.16
CA LEU A 661 22.00 -10.84 -7.22
C LEU A 661 22.52 -9.87 -6.15
N LEU A 662 21.75 -8.85 -5.77
CA LEU A 662 22.11 -7.90 -4.69
C LEU A 662 22.15 -8.54 -3.29
N LYS A 663 21.44 -9.66 -3.10
CA LYS A 663 21.41 -10.40 -1.83
C LYS A 663 22.58 -11.38 -1.64
N ARG A 664 23.32 -11.69 -2.71
CA ARG A 664 24.45 -12.62 -2.70
C ARG A 664 25.75 -11.86 -2.48
#